data_AF-A0A1B8FM27-F1
#
_entry.id   AF-A0A1B8FM27-F1
#
_cell.length_a   1.000
_cell.length_b   1.000
_cell.length_c   1.000
_cell.angle_alpha   90.00
_cell.angle_beta   90.00
_cell.angle_gamma   90.00
#
_symmetry.space_group_name_H-M   'P 1'
#
loop_
_entity.id
_entity.type
_entity.pdbx_description
1 polymer ?
#
loop_
_entity_poly.entity_id
_entity_poly.type
_entity_poly.pdbx_seq_one_letter_code
_entity_poly.pdbx_strand_id
1 'polypeptide(L)'
;MRPRSPASAAEDDGDDDSDPSTLAAPVAPDNIITSAWEGTEVNGSGNGFRPPSRRDNGETIDAPSRLGVNQHIRRSFESRNSIDVTDTARSRRPSNTIWKPGETRNGSVTKNGSAKSGLVAVPPTEVINDGKMPPHFVARRTKFRSPWSNSPTTFAVTLLAILSMFMIFYSFTTRQLDSKGCRMSYMRPAFAKLKDFDTEHTRFASKYSVYLYREATVDEDTKVKGVPILFIPGNAGSYKQVRPIAAEAANYFHDVLRHDEAVLKAGTRNLDFFTVDFNEEFTAFHGQAILDQAEYLNEAVAYILSLYHDPRQSQRDPDLPDPTSVIILGHSMGGIVARTMLVMPNYQSNSINTIITMSAPHARPPVSFDSQIVEIYENVNRYWREAYSQQWANNNPLWHVTLISIAGGGLDTMVPSDYASLESLVPETHGFTVFTTTVPTVWTGMDHQAILWCDQFRKVVIKSLYDVVDVKRAAQTKPRAERMRIFKKRLLTGMEAFAERTLPRKEPSTLLTLEDGSNSILQQGKSLTLRKFGQLPKPQAYLLPIPTNPAGTRFTLLSDQRPDEDGGHGKLEVLFCSVFPLKAGQSATLLSMNIDLSGDKPGSARLACKNAAADVIQLPASTRESKHPFIGQDDEPVTPFSYLQYELADIADHQFVAIVDKATEPSPGWVVAEFSDNVVSKRVGSLSLKKLLAFGMKTKLPDTRPMVMEVNIPALHSSLLSYNLNVGNQACGDEGQLFTPLVRQYLSKPYESKYFVNVKQASINLHGVAPFMPPPLESRQGHEGISLQIWTDPTCGSTVDVSLTVDVFGSFGKLYMRYRTIIAAFPLLIVCLVIGKQLSLYNDTGIFVSFTEGMDACLRRSIPLVMLCLTIVSWVLSSSSASPVSANSSPWSWNGNATSSLVDFKQNELLLGSRDTFFWFLVPLTGVISVGICIIINYGFLLLIQICSIVYGLVHTSPAWLGKNDKRLSSSAAFYPSSTRRRLIITGILLLLVATFIPYQFAYLVACLVQITTCTRAWRLASDTRSAANHHFYNYAHSVFTLMLWTIPAINLPILVVWANNIVVQWLTPFSSHHNVLSITPFILLVETLTSGKMIPRVSNRLRYAMPSFFFFIAMYAAVYGVTYVYMLHHLVNIATFGLFVIHSSCGTWSVAAVSDIFDSESSTERRKRGKTP
;
A
#
# COMPACT_ATOMS: atom_id res chain seq x y z
N MET A 1 -23.43 15.25 9.38
CA MET A 1 -23.85 16.68 9.31
C MET A 1 -22.74 17.56 9.89
N ARG A 2 -22.77 18.87 9.64
CA ARG A 2 -21.89 19.91 10.25
C ARG A 2 -22.76 20.80 11.17
N PRO A 3 -22.18 21.69 12.01
CA PRO A 3 -20.86 21.66 12.66
C PRO A 3 -20.92 22.03 14.17
N ARG A 4 -19.77 22.00 14.86
CA ARG A 4 -19.38 23.02 15.85
C ARG A 4 -17.90 23.36 15.69
N SER A 5 -17.51 24.54 16.16
CA SER A 5 -16.22 25.21 15.86
C SER A 5 -15.35 25.35 17.12
N PRO A 6 -14.03 25.58 17.00
CA PRO A 6 -13.10 25.61 18.13
C PRO A 6 -12.88 27.01 18.74
N ALA A 7 -12.24 27.02 19.90
CA ALA A 7 -11.59 28.15 20.57
C ALA A 7 -10.23 27.59 21.07
N SER A 8 -9.11 27.96 20.43
CA SER A 8 -8.24 29.08 20.80
C SER A 8 -7.49 28.85 22.13
N ALA A 9 -6.27 28.32 22.02
CA ALA A 9 -5.24 28.54 23.03
C ALA A 9 -4.66 29.95 22.84
N ALA A 10 -4.13 30.53 23.92
CA ALA A 10 -3.30 31.72 23.90
C ALA A 10 -1.97 31.39 24.57
N GLU A 11 -0.89 31.94 24.03
CA GLU A 11 0.43 32.00 24.68
C GLU A 11 0.44 33.19 25.64
N ASP A 12 1.23 33.10 26.72
CA ASP A 12 1.71 34.27 27.45
C ASP A 12 3.05 33.90 28.11
N ASP A 13 4.02 34.81 28.05
CA ASP A 13 5.36 34.67 28.64
C ASP A 13 5.41 35.35 30.02
N GLY A 14 6.37 35.01 30.88
CA GLY A 14 6.54 35.69 32.16
C GLY A 14 7.67 35.13 33.05
N ASP A 15 8.73 35.92 33.22
CA ASP A 15 9.92 35.61 34.02
C ASP A 15 9.88 36.15 35.46
N ASP A 16 10.83 35.64 36.27
CA ASP A 16 11.49 36.22 37.45
C ASP A 16 10.82 36.40 38.84
N ASP A 17 11.69 36.23 39.86
CA ASP A 17 11.69 36.66 41.28
C ASP A 17 10.39 36.53 42.12
N SER A 18 10.35 35.85 43.28
CA SER A 18 11.29 35.99 44.41
C SER A 18 11.03 34.98 45.57
N ASP A 19 12.08 34.59 46.28
CA ASP A 19 12.11 33.84 47.56
C ASP A 19 12.18 34.85 48.77
N PRO A 20 12.11 34.51 50.09
CA PRO A 20 11.85 33.22 50.75
C PRO A 20 10.93 33.29 52.02
N SER A 21 11.02 32.27 52.89
CA SER A 21 10.60 32.19 54.33
C SER A 21 9.19 31.63 54.63
N THR A 22 8.91 30.91 55.73
CA THR A 22 9.65 30.60 56.99
C THR A 22 9.49 29.14 57.48
N LEU A 23 10.55 28.57 58.09
CA LEU A 23 10.60 27.63 59.27
C LEU A 23 9.48 26.55 59.42
N ALA A 24 9.76 25.25 59.24
CA ALA A 24 10.30 24.28 60.25
C ALA A 24 9.33 23.94 61.41
N ALA A 25 9.10 22.71 61.92
CA ALA A 25 9.57 21.31 61.78
C ALA A 25 8.93 20.54 63.00
N PRO A 26 9.30 19.30 63.42
CA PRO A 26 9.61 18.03 62.73
C PRO A 26 8.81 16.80 63.32
N VAL A 27 9.30 15.58 63.04
CA VAL A 27 9.13 14.29 63.80
C VAL A 27 7.98 13.33 63.36
N ALA A 28 8.29 12.02 63.41
CA ALA A 28 7.50 10.85 63.02
C ALA A 28 7.24 9.96 64.29
N PRO A 29 7.02 8.61 64.32
CA PRO A 29 6.90 7.61 63.23
C PRO A 29 5.79 6.52 63.42
N ASP A 30 5.79 5.53 62.51
CA ASP A 30 5.58 4.09 62.73
C ASP A 30 4.20 3.40 63.00
N ASN A 31 3.95 2.39 62.15
CA ASN A 31 3.56 0.99 62.42
C ASN A 31 2.11 0.43 62.38
N ILE A 32 1.90 -0.46 61.38
CA ILE A 32 1.33 -1.84 61.37
C ILE A 32 0.10 -2.20 62.26
N ILE A 33 -0.95 -2.85 61.67
CA ILE A 33 -1.54 -4.19 62.06
C ILE A 33 -2.87 -4.50 61.32
N THR A 34 -3.27 -5.79 61.37
CA THR A 34 -4.41 -6.53 60.76
C THR A 34 -5.81 -6.07 61.27
N SER A 35 -6.98 -6.61 60.90
CA SER A 35 -7.39 -7.99 60.52
C SER A 35 -8.74 -8.10 59.76
N ALA A 36 -9.18 -9.36 59.49
CA ALA A 36 -10.46 -9.72 58.85
C ALA A 36 -11.53 -10.22 59.87
N TRP A 37 -12.60 -10.87 59.36
CA TRP A 37 -13.71 -11.66 59.99
C TRP A 37 -15.13 -11.06 59.79
N GLU A 38 -16.27 -11.78 59.89
CA GLU A 38 -16.71 -13.14 59.46
C GLU A 38 -18.25 -13.31 59.70
N GLY A 39 -18.95 -14.20 58.96
CA GLY A 39 -20.29 -14.75 59.32
C GLY A 39 -21.55 -13.96 58.85
N THR A 40 -22.78 -14.52 58.75
CA THR A 40 -23.27 -15.92 58.89
C THR A 40 -24.61 -16.12 58.10
N GLU A 41 -25.21 -17.32 58.11
CA GLU A 41 -26.25 -17.85 57.21
C GLU A 41 -27.74 -17.65 57.62
N VAL A 42 -28.71 -17.98 56.71
CA VAL A 42 -29.74 -19.07 56.86
C VAL A 42 -30.98 -18.88 55.91
N ASN A 43 -31.56 -20.03 55.47
CA ASN A 43 -32.68 -20.27 54.54
C ASN A 43 -34.04 -19.53 54.74
N GLY A 44 -34.85 -19.47 53.66
CA GLY A 44 -36.31 -19.29 53.70
C GLY A 44 -37.00 -19.41 52.31
N SER A 45 -38.22 -19.97 52.22
CA SER A 45 -38.88 -20.28 50.93
C SER A 45 -40.42 -20.13 50.93
N GLY A 46 -41.01 -19.65 49.81
CA GLY A 46 -42.36 -20.05 49.34
C GLY A 46 -43.46 -18.99 49.16
N ASN A 47 -44.02 -18.93 47.94
CA ASN A 47 -45.40 -18.56 47.53
C ASN A 47 -46.05 -17.19 47.89
N GLY A 48 -46.64 -16.49 46.88
CA GLY A 48 -47.75 -15.53 47.13
C GLY A 48 -48.14 -14.48 46.06
N PHE A 49 -49.06 -14.82 45.14
CA PHE A 49 -50.06 -13.94 44.46
C PHE A 49 -49.73 -12.58 43.74
N ARG A 50 -49.91 -12.59 42.40
CA ARG A 50 -50.69 -11.68 41.48
C ARG A 50 -51.47 -10.45 42.02
N PRO A 51 -51.92 -9.49 41.16
CA PRO A 51 -51.44 -9.01 39.83
C PRO A 51 -51.49 -7.43 39.72
N PRO A 52 -51.48 -6.73 38.54
CA PRO A 52 -52.58 -6.69 37.56
C PRO A 52 -52.17 -6.68 36.05
N SER A 53 -53.18 -6.61 35.18
CA SER A 53 -53.13 -6.57 33.68
C SER A 53 -52.73 -5.19 33.09
N ARG A 54 -52.68 -4.87 31.79
CA ARG A 54 -53.28 -5.33 30.48
C ARG A 54 -52.54 -4.50 29.38
N ARG A 55 -52.40 -4.78 28.07
CA ARG A 55 -52.58 -5.89 27.07
C ARG A 55 -51.67 -5.45 25.85
N ASP A 56 -51.58 -6.04 24.65
CA ASP A 56 -52.29 -7.10 23.90
C ASP A 56 -51.36 -7.73 22.83
N ASN A 57 -51.79 -8.81 22.14
CA ASN A 57 -51.02 -9.52 21.10
C ASN A 57 -51.87 -9.91 19.87
N GLY A 58 -51.21 -10.42 18.80
CA GLY A 58 -51.86 -11.14 17.69
C GLY A 58 -50.90 -12.14 17.02
N GLU A 59 -51.34 -13.39 16.84
CA GLU A 59 -50.52 -14.54 16.38
C GLU A 59 -51.05 -15.17 15.06
N THR A 60 -50.38 -16.26 14.65
CA THR A 60 -50.64 -17.17 13.52
C THR A 60 -51.90 -18.06 13.77
N ILE A 61 -52.38 -19.05 12.97
CA ILE A 61 -51.82 -20.13 12.11
C ILE A 61 -52.85 -20.51 11.00
N ASP A 62 -52.46 -21.36 10.03
CA ASP A 62 -53.27 -22.05 9.00
C ASP A 62 -54.57 -22.77 9.46
N ALA A 63 -55.52 -22.97 8.52
CA ALA A 63 -56.41 -24.14 8.46
C ALA A 63 -57.09 -24.31 7.06
N PRO A 64 -57.46 -25.53 6.59
CA PRO A 64 -57.98 -25.75 5.22
C PRO A 64 -59.37 -26.44 5.08
N SER A 65 -59.88 -26.46 3.84
CA SER A 65 -60.49 -27.63 3.11
C SER A 65 -61.97 -27.65 2.66
N ARG A 66 -62.13 -28.06 1.38
CA ARG A 66 -63.16 -28.93 0.72
C ARG A 66 -64.65 -28.53 0.53
N LEU A 67 -65.07 -28.66 -0.75
CA LEU A 67 -66.34 -29.22 -1.31
C LEU A 67 -67.69 -28.70 -0.74
N GLY A 68 -68.51 -27.96 -1.50
CA GLY A 68 -69.34 -28.45 -2.63
C GLY A 68 -70.75 -27.79 -2.53
N VAL A 69 -71.78 -28.01 -3.38
CA VAL A 69 -71.96 -28.69 -4.68
C VAL A 69 -73.31 -28.20 -5.29
N ASN A 70 -73.42 -28.10 -6.62
CA ASN A 70 -74.65 -28.05 -7.46
C ASN A 70 -75.65 -26.85 -7.53
N GLN A 71 -76.02 -26.58 -8.80
CA GLN A 71 -77.37 -26.37 -9.38
C GLN A 71 -78.00 -24.97 -9.69
N HIS A 72 -78.04 -24.71 -11.01
CA HIS A 72 -79.22 -24.42 -11.86
C HIS A 72 -79.70 -22.99 -12.26
N ILE A 73 -79.75 -22.83 -13.60
CA ILE A 73 -80.81 -22.21 -14.44
C ILE A 73 -80.69 -20.72 -14.86
N ARG A 74 -80.44 -20.51 -16.18
CA ARG A 74 -80.90 -19.46 -17.16
C ARG A 74 -80.86 -17.98 -16.72
N ARG A 75 -80.55 -16.95 -17.54
CA ARG A 75 -80.14 -16.68 -18.95
C ARG A 75 -79.77 -15.16 -18.98
N SER A 76 -79.33 -14.42 -20.02
CA SER A 76 -78.97 -14.52 -21.45
C SER A 76 -78.42 -13.12 -21.84
N PHE A 77 -77.54 -12.85 -22.81
CA PHE A 77 -76.77 -13.56 -23.85
C PHE A 77 -75.50 -12.67 -24.05
N GLU A 78 -74.26 -13.20 -24.09
CA GLU A 78 -73.44 -13.49 -25.30
C GLU A 78 -73.32 -12.36 -26.36
N SER A 79 -72.22 -12.20 -27.11
CA SER A 79 -71.07 -13.08 -27.48
C SER A 79 -69.90 -12.18 -28.00
N ARG A 80 -68.60 -12.47 -28.19
CA ARG A 80 -67.56 -13.55 -27.99
C ARG A 80 -66.20 -12.89 -28.43
N ASN A 81 -64.96 -13.40 -28.34
CA ASN A 81 -64.33 -14.66 -27.89
C ASN A 81 -62.84 -14.38 -27.48
N SER A 82 -62.12 -15.42 -27.00
CA SER A 82 -60.65 -15.53 -26.91
C SER A 82 -60.00 -15.82 -28.29
N ILE A 83 -58.77 -15.38 -28.63
CA ILE A 83 -57.41 -15.84 -28.22
C ILE A 83 -57.17 -17.34 -28.47
N ASP A 84 -56.14 -17.68 -29.27
CA ASP A 84 -55.27 -18.86 -29.03
C ASP A 84 -53.94 -18.83 -29.80
N VAL A 85 -52.93 -19.58 -29.31
CA VAL A 85 -51.50 -19.52 -29.74
C VAL A 85 -50.77 -20.84 -29.40
N THR A 86 -49.87 -21.45 -30.18
CA THR A 86 -49.57 -21.59 -31.64
C THR A 86 -48.51 -22.71 -31.79
N ASP A 87 -48.51 -23.55 -32.84
CA ASP A 87 -47.26 -24.16 -33.39
C ASP A 87 -47.46 -25.05 -34.64
N THR A 88 -46.51 -25.03 -35.60
CA THR A 88 -46.02 -26.23 -36.33
C THR A 88 -44.80 -25.97 -37.25
N ALA A 89 -44.06 -27.06 -37.52
CA ALA A 89 -42.66 -27.12 -37.98
C ALA A 89 -42.33 -26.84 -39.48
N ARG A 90 -41.04 -26.52 -39.71
CA ARG A 90 -40.14 -26.89 -40.86
C ARG A 90 -40.59 -26.69 -42.33
N SER A 91 -39.77 -25.96 -43.11
CA SER A 91 -39.09 -26.49 -44.33
C SER A 91 -37.92 -25.59 -44.81
N ARG A 92 -37.26 -25.88 -45.96
CA ARG A 92 -35.99 -25.30 -46.45
C ARG A 92 -35.98 -24.94 -47.95
N ARG A 93 -35.25 -23.85 -48.32
CA ARG A 93 -34.44 -23.64 -49.58
C ARG A 93 -35.19 -23.52 -50.95
N PRO A 94 -34.54 -23.15 -52.09
CA PRO A 94 -33.40 -22.21 -52.30
C PRO A 94 -33.42 -21.33 -53.61
N SER A 95 -32.42 -20.43 -53.73
CA SER A 95 -31.62 -20.03 -54.94
C SER A 95 -32.17 -19.26 -56.16
N ASN A 96 -31.45 -18.16 -56.49
CA ASN A 96 -30.93 -17.61 -57.79
C ASN A 96 -31.79 -17.72 -59.10
N THR A 97 -31.89 -16.71 -59.98
CA THR A 97 -30.80 -16.05 -60.76
C THR A 97 -31.14 -14.60 -61.23
N ILE A 98 -30.19 -13.65 -61.28
CA ILE A 98 -29.46 -13.07 -62.47
C ILE A 98 -30.34 -12.46 -63.61
N TRP A 99 -30.11 -11.19 -63.99
CA TRP A 99 -29.74 -10.67 -65.35
C TRP A 99 -29.79 -9.11 -65.45
N LYS A 100 -29.05 -8.55 -66.42
CA LYS A 100 -28.92 -7.14 -66.91
C LYS A 100 -28.88 -7.21 -68.48
N PRO A 101 -28.62 -6.19 -69.33
CA PRO A 101 -28.47 -4.72 -69.18
C PRO A 101 -29.41 -3.94 -70.16
N GLY A 102 -29.10 -2.67 -70.47
CA GLY A 102 -29.69 -1.87 -71.55
C GLY A 102 -28.94 -0.53 -71.76
N GLU A 103 -28.91 0.03 -72.98
CA GLU A 103 -27.95 1.09 -73.39
C GLU A 103 -28.54 2.44 -73.83
N THR A 104 -27.66 3.45 -73.84
CA THR A 104 -27.60 4.75 -74.56
C THR A 104 -28.77 5.24 -75.45
N ARG A 105 -29.02 6.58 -75.41
CA ARG A 105 -29.09 7.40 -76.65
C ARG A 105 -28.91 8.92 -76.44
N ASN A 106 -28.63 9.63 -77.53
CA ASN A 106 -28.33 11.08 -77.61
C ASN A 106 -29.60 11.94 -77.77
N GLY A 107 -29.47 13.26 -77.50
CA GLY A 107 -30.43 14.31 -77.88
C GLY A 107 -29.79 15.71 -77.77
N SER A 108 -30.09 16.62 -78.70
CA SER A 108 -29.39 17.91 -78.85
C SER A 108 -30.21 18.96 -79.63
N VAL A 109 -29.77 20.25 -79.61
CA VAL A 109 -30.19 21.35 -80.54
C VAL A 109 -31.64 21.86 -80.32
N THR A 110 -31.99 23.17 -80.31
CA THR A 110 -31.26 24.47 -80.47
C THR A 110 -31.66 25.47 -79.33
N LYS A 111 -31.85 26.81 -79.38
CA LYS A 111 -31.90 27.86 -80.44
C LYS A 111 -31.59 29.29 -79.93
N ASN A 112 -31.61 30.23 -80.89
CA ASN A 112 -31.24 31.65 -80.89
C ASN A 112 -32.19 32.56 -80.05
N GLY A 113 -31.85 33.82 -79.71
CA GLY A 113 -30.59 34.59 -79.89
C GLY A 113 -30.81 36.11 -80.06
N SER A 114 -29.75 36.86 -80.43
CA SER A 114 -29.72 38.32 -80.76
C SER A 114 -29.89 39.29 -79.56
N ALA A 115 -28.86 40.01 -79.07
CA ALA A 115 -28.24 41.27 -79.57
C ALA A 115 -29.09 42.55 -79.28
N LYS A 116 -28.55 43.76 -79.06
CA LYS A 116 -27.23 44.34 -79.42
C LYS A 116 -26.88 45.61 -78.59
N SER A 117 -25.60 45.81 -78.25
CA SER A 117 -24.85 47.09 -78.06
C SER A 117 -25.33 48.23 -77.12
N GLY A 118 -24.42 48.72 -76.25
CA GLY A 118 -24.47 49.99 -75.53
C GLY A 118 -23.11 50.31 -74.87
N LEU A 119 -22.68 51.58 -74.79
CA LEU A 119 -21.29 51.94 -74.45
C LEU A 119 -20.98 52.10 -72.94
N VAL A 120 -19.81 51.56 -72.57
CA VAL A 120 -18.78 52.10 -71.66
C VAL A 120 -19.18 53.14 -70.58
N ALA A 121 -19.03 52.73 -69.31
CA ALA A 121 -18.70 53.60 -68.18
C ALA A 121 -17.75 52.85 -67.22
N VAL A 122 -16.87 53.56 -66.51
CA VAL A 122 -15.83 52.96 -65.63
C VAL A 122 -16.36 52.79 -64.19
N PRO A 123 -16.26 51.60 -63.57
CA PRO A 123 -16.68 51.38 -62.19
C PRO A 123 -15.51 51.53 -61.18
N PRO A 124 -15.74 52.10 -59.98
CA PRO A 124 -14.81 52.00 -58.86
C PRO A 124 -15.04 50.71 -58.04
N THR A 125 -13.98 49.95 -57.80
CA THR A 125 -13.80 48.93 -56.73
C THR A 125 -14.99 48.05 -56.35
N GLU A 126 -15.00 46.80 -56.84
CA GLU A 126 -16.03 45.80 -56.49
C GLU A 126 -16.00 45.37 -55.02
N VAL A 127 -17.20 45.22 -54.43
CA VAL A 127 -17.43 44.37 -53.27
C VAL A 127 -17.76 42.96 -53.79
N ILE A 128 -16.85 42.01 -53.58
CA ILE A 128 -17.06 40.61 -54.00
C ILE A 128 -18.23 40.01 -53.21
N ASN A 129 -19.21 39.47 -53.94
CA ASN A 129 -20.49 38.99 -53.41
C ASN A 129 -20.59 37.45 -53.45
N ASP A 130 -21.52 36.87 -52.68
CA ASP A 130 -21.58 35.43 -52.39
C ASP A 130 -21.72 34.51 -53.61
N GLY A 131 -20.84 33.50 -53.70
CA GLY A 131 -20.91 32.43 -54.69
C GLY A 131 -21.97 31.38 -54.35
N LYS A 132 -23.01 31.27 -55.19
CA LYS A 132 -24.11 30.31 -55.01
C LYS A 132 -23.65 28.85 -55.08
N MET A 133 -23.81 28.10 -53.98
CA MET A 133 -23.81 26.62 -54.00
C MET A 133 -25.20 26.05 -54.36
N PRO A 134 -25.27 24.82 -54.92
CA PRO A 134 -26.53 24.23 -55.39
C PRO A 134 -27.49 23.82 -54.26
N PRO A 135 -28.82 23.86 -54.48
CA PRO A 135 -29.83 23.79 -53.42
C PRO A 135 -30.21 22.35 -52.99
N HIS A 136 -29.24 21.55 -52.53
CA HIS A 136 -29.51 20.17 -52.07
C HIS A 136 -29.01 19.82 -50.65
N PHE A 137 -28.82 20.82 -49.79
CA PHE A 137 -28.82 20.62 -48.33
C PHE A 137 -29.85 21.52 -47.66
N VAL A 138 -31.11 21.06 -47.61
CA VAL A 138 -32.16 21.68 -46.79
C VAL A 138 -31.67 21.71 -45.34
N ALA A 139 -31.77 22.89 -44.71
CA ALA A 139 -31.27 23.14 -43.36
C ALA A 139 -32.03 22.30 -42.30
N ARG A 140 -31.59 21.05 -42.10
CA ARG A 140 -32.02 20.20 -41.00
C ARG A 140 -31.55 20.87 -39.71
N ARG A 141 -32.43 21.69 -39.10
CA ARG A 141 -32.20 22.31 -37.78
C ARG A 141 -31.82 21.21 -36.78
N THR A 142 -30.52 21.02 -36.58
CA THR A 142 -29.98 20.22 -35.50
C THR A 142 -30.40 20.91 -34.22
N LYS A 143 -31.43 20.38 -33.55
CA LYS A 143 -31.74 20.74 -32.17
C LYS A 143 -30.48 20.40 -31.37
N PHE A 144 -29.66 21.41 -31.07
CA PHE A 144 -28.50 21.27 -30.20
C PHE A 144 -28.98 20.57 -28.93
N ARG A 145 -28.41 19.38 -28.67
CA ARG A 145 -28.81 18.61 -27.51
C ARG A 145 -28.35 19.36 -26.27
N SER A 146 -29.13 19.26 -25.19
CA SER A 146 -28.68 19.78 -23.90
C SER A 146 -27.35 19.12 -23.53
N PRO A 147 -26.38 19.83 -22.91
CA PRO A 147 -25.18 19.19 -22.33
C PRO A 147 -25.51 18.03 -21.37
N TRP A 148 -26.74 18.04 -20.84
CA TRP A 148 -27.34 17.04 -19.96
C TRP A 148 -27.97 15.84 -20.68
N SER A 149 -27.92 15.75 -22.01
CA SER A 149 -28.49 14.61 -22.73
C SER A 149 -27.61 13.37 -22.62
N ASN A 150 -28.04 12.40 -21.82
CA ASN A 150 -27.42 11.08 -21.77
C ASN A 150 -27.88 10.20 -22.94
N SER A 151 -26.95 9.46 -23.54
CA SER A 151 -27.26 8.30 -24.37
C SER A 151 -27.45 7.06 -23.48
N PRO A 152 -28.22 6.05 -23.92
CA PRO A 152 -28.36 4.79 -23.16
C PRO A 152 -27.03 4.05 -23.01
N THR A 153 -26.13 4.20 -23.99
CA THR A 153 -24.74 3.71 -23.94
C THR A 153 -23.93 4.37 -22.82
N THR A 154 -23.94 5.70 -22.73
CA THR A 154 -23.31 6.45 -21.63
C THR A 154 -23.89 6.03 -20.28
N PHE A 155 -25.22 5.97 -20.16
CA PHE A 155 -25.89 5.58 -18.91
C PHE A 155 -25.50 4.16 -18.45
N ALA A 156 -25.56 3.17 -19.34
CA ALA A 156 -25.20 1.79 -19.02
C ALA A 156 -23.73 1.65 -18.57
N VAL A 157 -22.79 2.34 -19.22
CA VAL A 157 -21.37 2.32 -18.83
C VAL A 157 -21.16 3.04 -17.49
N THR A 158 -21.85 4.16 -17.22
CA THR A 158 -21.77 4.81 -15.89
C THR A 158 -22.34 3.94 -14.79
N LEU A 159 -23.45 3.23 -15.02
CA LEU A 159 -24.04 2.33 -14.04
C LEU A 159 -23.09 1.17 -13.73
N LEU A 160 -22.51 0.55 -14.76
CA LEU A 160 -21.51 -0.52 -14.59
C LEU A 160 -20.28 -0.01 -13.81
N ALA A 161 -19.77 1.17 -14.13
CA ALA A 161 -18.63 1.78 -13.43
C ALA A 161 -18.94 2.08 -11.96
N ILE A 162 -20.13 2.61 -11.65
CA ILE A 162 -20.58 2.86 -10.27
C ILE A 162 -20.69 1.54 -9.50
N LEU A 163 -21.26 0.50 -10.11
CA LEU A 163 -21.33 -0.84 -9.50
C LEU A 163 -19.93 -1.43 -9.27
N SER A 164 -19.00 -1.33 -10.23
CA SER A 164 -17.63 -1.78 -10.05
C SER A 164 -16.89 -1.03 -8.93
N MET A 165 -17.00 0.30 -8.86
CA MET A 165 -16.40 1.10 -7.79
C MET A 165 -17.01 0.77 -6.42
N PHE A 166 -18.34 0.61 -6.35
CA PHE A 166 -19.04 0.20 -5.13
C PHE A 166 -18.58 -1.18 -4.65
N MET A 167 -18.46 -2.16 -5.56
CA MET A 167 -17.99 -3.51 -5.20
C MET A 167 -16.52 -3.51 -4.73
N ILE A 168 -15.64 -2.73 -5.35
CA ILE A 168 -14.25 -2.55 -4.90
C ILE A 168 -14.21 -1.91 -3.51
N PHE A 169 -14.94 -0.82 -3.29
CA PHE A 169 -14.97 -0.12 -2.01
C PHE A 169 -15.60 -0.97 -0.89
N TYR A 170 -16.73 -1.62 -1.16
CA TYR A 170 -17.41 -2.52 -0.22
C TYR A 170 -16.51 -3.71 0.12
N SER A 171 -15.85 -4.33 -0.86
CA SER A 171 -14.88 -5.40 -0.58
C SER A 171 -13.69 -4.90 0.24
N PHE A 172 -13.12 -3.74 -0.10
CA PHE A 172 -11.97 -3.17 0.62
C PHE A 172 -12.30 -2.83 2.08
N THR A 173 -13.55 -2.47 2.37
CA THR A 173 -14.01 -2.07 3.71
C THR A 173 -14.68 -3.18 4.52
N THR A 174 -15.02 -4.34 3.93
CA THR A 174 -15.79 -5.40 4.62
C THR A 174 -15.33 -6.85 4.37
N ARG A 175 -14.40 -7.11 3.44
CA ARG A 175 -14.00 -8.48 3.05
C ARG A 175 -12.47 -8.66 3.11
N GLN A 176 -12.03 -9.85 3.53
CA GLN A 176 -10.62 -10.26 3.53
C GLN A 176 -9.69 -9.28 4.27
N LEU A 177 -10.25 -8.65 5.31
CA LEU A 177 -9.56 -7.83 6.31
C LEU A 177 -8.81 -8.74 7.29
N ASP A 178 -7.67 -8.27 7.78
CA ASP A 178 -6.96 -8.92 8.88
C ASP A 178 -7.51 -8.44 10.23
N SER A 179 -7.43 -9.28 11.26
CA SER A 179 -7.86 -8.89 12.60
C SER A 179 -6.83 -7.98 13.28
N LYS A 180 -7.32 -6.94 13.98
CA LYS A 180 -6.48 -5.99 14.72
C LYS A 180 -6.14 -6.56 16.10
N GLY A 181 -4.86 -6.80 16.39
CA GLY A 181 -4.40 -7.29 17.70
C GLY A 181 -3.52 -6.33 18.49
N CYS A 182 -3.22 -5.14 17.96
CA CYS A 182 -2.23 -4.24 18.55
C CYS A 182 -2.69 -3.68 19.91
N ARG A 183 -2.07 -4.16 21.00
CA ARG A 183 -2.21 -3.59 22.35
C ARG A 183 -1.58 -2.19 22.44
N MET A 184 -2.24 -1.29 23.17
CA MET A 184 -1.72 0.06 23.47
C MET A 184 -0.47 0.03 24.36
N SER A 185 0.44 0.97 24.11
CA SER A 185 1.64 1.24 24.92
C SER A 185 1.50 2.53 25.73
N TYR A 186 2.04 2.55 26.95
CA TYR A 186 2.11 3.74 27.81
C TYR A 186 3.57 4.13 28.08
N MET A 187 3.83 5.42 28.31
CA MET A 187 5.17 6.03 28.28
C MET A 187 5.15 7.44 28.91
N ARG A 188 6.28 7.90 29.46
CA ARG A 188 6.49 9.23 30.07
C ARG A 188 7.59 10.00 29.32
N PRO A 189 7.29 10.54 28.12
CA PRO A 189 8.30 11.02 27.20
C PRO A 189 8.86 12.40 27.57
N ALA A 190 10.18 12.47 27.75
CA ALA A 190 10.96 13.69 27.79
C ALA A 190 11.86 13.82 26.54
N PHE A 191 12.15 15.05 26.12
CA PHE A 191 12.96 15.33 24.94
C PHE A 191 13.94 16.48 25.22
N ALA A 192 15.24 16.19 25.22
CA ALA A 192 16.27 17.21 25.31
C ALA A 192 16.66 17.65 23.89
N LYS A 193 16.40 18.92 23.53
CA LYS A 193 16.85 19.48 22.24
C LYS A 193 18.37 19.66 22.27
N LEU A 194 19.08 19.13 21.28
CA LEU A 194 20.51 19.36 21.12
C LEU A 194 20.70 20.77 20.55
N LYS A 195 20.92 21.76 21.43
CA LYS A 195 21.03 23.18 21.07
C LYS A 195 22.31 23.50 20.32
N ASP A 196 23.39 22.81 20.65
CA ASP A 196 24.74 23.09 20.13
C ASP A 196 24.96 22.50 18.71
N PHE A 197 24.00 21.73 18.18
CA PHE A 197 23.96 21.31 16.78
C PHE A 197 23.27 22.37 15.92
N ASP A 198 24.03 23.41 15.62
CA ASP A 198 23.54 24.69 15.12
C ASP A 198 24.00 24.99 13.67
N THR A 199 23.95 26.26 13.27
CA THR A 199 24.36 26.71 11.95
C THR A 199 25.86 26.63 11.65
N GLU A 200 26.74 26.47 12.66
CA GLU A 200 28.16 26.16 12.42
C GLU A 200 28.32 24.73 11.90
N HIS A 201 27.45 23.82 12.32
CA HIS A 201 27.46 22.41 11.95
C HIS A 201 26.70 22.13 10.64
N THR A 202 25.53 22.76 10.44
CA THR A 202 24.74 22.50 9.22
C THR A 202 23.81 23.65 8.83
N ARG A 203 23.78 23.93 7.53
CA ARG A 203 22.91 24.94 6.90
C ARG A 203 21.40 24.72 7.11
N PHE A 204 21.01 23.54 7.60
CA PHE A 204 19.61 23.19 7.90
C PHE A 204 19.26 23.25 9.40
N ALA A 205 20.15 23.65 10.31
CA ALA A 205 19.85 23.67 11.76
C ALA A 205 18.74 24.65 12.17
N SER A 206 18.42 25.62 11.30
CA SER A 206 17.26 26.51 11.41
C SER A 206 15.97 25.94 10.79
N LYS A 207 16.07 24.89 9.96
CA LYS A 207 14.92 24.16 9.37
C LYS A 207 14.56 22.91 10.17
N TYR A 208 15.55 22.16 10.64
CA TYR A 208 15.39 20.85 11.29
C TYR A 208 16.07 20.84 12.67
N SER A 209 15.66 19.94 13.57
CA SER A 209 16.32 19.82 14.88
C SER A 209 16.38 18.38 15.42
N VAL A 210 17.46 18.09 16.15
CA VAL A 210 17.69 16.79 16.79
C VAL A 210 17.35 16.85 18.28
N TYR A 211 16.69 15.81 18.77
CA TYR A 211 16.34 15.62 20.17
C TYR A 211 16.88 14.29 20.68
N LEU A 212 17.39 14.28 21.91
CA LEU A 212 17.68 13.08 22.68
C LEU A 212 16.44 12.68 23.49
N TYR A 213 15.98 11.44 23.35
CA TYR A 213 14.87 10.89 24.11
C TYR A 213 15.29 10.49 25.52
N ARG A 214 14.43 10.80 26.48
CA ARG A 214 14.53 10.43 27.88
C ARG A 214 13.17 9.99 28.40
N GLU A 215 13.17 9.03 29.32
CA GLU A 215 11.93 8.51 29.93
C GLU A 215 11.86 9.05 31.34
N ALA A 216 10.97 10.02 31.57
CA ALA A 216 10.84 10.66 32.88
C ALA A 216 10.52 9.61 33.96
N THR A 217 11.03 9.80 35.17
CA THR A 217 11.10 8.85 36.29
C THR A 217 11.99 7.61 36.11
N VAL A 218 12.70 7.47 34.97
CA VAL A 218 13.57 6.30 34.68
C VAL A 218 14.98 6.71 34.25
N ASP A 219 15.09 7.63 33.29
CA ASP A 219 16.36 8.19 32.82
C ASP A 219 16.16 9.65 32.41
N GLU A 220 16.66 10.59 33.22
CA GLU A 220 16.46 12.04 33.07
C GLU A 220 17.76 12.81 32.79
N ASP A 221 18.93 12.15 32.83
CA ASP A 221 20.23 12.79 32.58
C ASP A 221 20.41 13.04 31.07
N THR A 222 20.69 14.28 30.67
CA THR A 222 20.89 14.67 29.27
C THR A 222 22.21 14.16 28.68
N LYS A 223 23.13 13.63 29.49
CA LYS A 223 24.41 13.05 29.03
C LYS A 223 24.23 11.75 28.27
N VAL A 224 25.16 11.48 27.36
CA VAL A 224 25.19 10.26 26.53
C VAL A 224 26.03 9.16 27.19
N LYS A 225 25.46 7.95 27.30
CA LYS A 225 26.02 6.85 28.13
C LYS A 225 25.78 5.45 27.59
N GLY A 226 24.91 5.34 26.59
CA GLY A 226 24.54 4.09 25.93
C GLY A 226 25.17 3.93 24.55
N VAL A 227 24.47 3.16 23.70
CA VAL A 227 24.72 3.05 22.26
C VAL A 227 23.83 4.02 21.50
N PRO A 228 24.35 4.82 20.55
CA PRO A 228 23.54 5.75 19.78
C PRO A 228 22.62 5.03 18.79
N ILE A 229 21.33 5.37 18.85
CA ILE A 229 20.29 4.97 17.90
C ILE A 229 19.61 6.22 17.37
N LEU A 230 19.49 6.36 16.04
CA LEU A 230 18.85 7.50 15.39
C LEU A 230 17.53 7.07 14.72
N PHE A 231 16.42 7.63 15.20
CA PHE A 231 15.09 7.44 14.62
C PHE A 231 14.77 8.52 13.58
N ILE A 232 14.35 8.07 12.40
CA ILE A 232 13.96 8.91 11.26
C ILE A 232 12.45 8.74 11.01
N PRO A 233 11.62 9.78 11.23
CA PRO A 233 10.17 9.70 11.06
C PRO A 233 9.73 9.57 9.58
N GLY A 234 8.45 9.26 9.39
CA GLY A 234 7.82 9.13 8.07
C GLY A 234 7.44 10.46 7.41
N ASN A 235 6.80 10.36 6.23
CA ASN A 235 6.15 11.51 5.56
C ASN A 235 5.11 12.14 6.50
N ALA A 236 5.20 13.45 6.74
CA ALA A 236 4.37 14.14 7.72
C ALA A 236 4.37 13.46 9.11
N GLY A 237 5.55 12.97 9.52
CA GLY A 237 5.80 12.40 10.83
C GLY A 237 6.61 13.34 11.73
N SER A 238 6.17 13.50 12.98
CA SER A 238 6.95 14.17 14.03
C SER A 238 7.96 13.22 14.67
N TYR A 239 9.08 13.76 15.16
CA TYR A 239 10.04 13.09 16.06
C TYR A 239 9.36 12.33 17.22
N LYS A 240 8.19 12.81 17.67
CA LYS A 240 7.34 12.19 18.69
C LYS A 240 6.79 10.80 18.30
N GLN A 241 7.06 10.30 17.10
CA GLN A 241 6.78 8.92 16.68
C GLN A 241 7.65 7.87 17.39
N VAL A 242 8.86 8.22 17.85
CA VAL A 242 9.80 7.26 18.49
C VAL A 242 9.36 6.77 19.88
N ARG A 243 8.53 7.56 20.59
CA ARG A 243 8.26 7.42 22.04
C ARG A 243 8.02 5.99 22.52
N PRO A 244 7.15 5.16 21.90
CA PRO A 244 6.86 3.83 22.44
C PRO A 244 8.07 2.89 22.42
N ILE A 245 8.91 3.02 21.40
CA ILE A 245 10.10 2.18 21.19
C ILE A 245 11.19 2.60 22.18
N ALA A 246 11.47 3.90 22.27
CA ALA A 246 12.48 4.43 23.19
C ALA A 246 12.10 4.25 24.67
N ALA A 247 10.80 4.39 25.00
CA ALA A 247 10.28 4.07 26.33
C ALA A 247 10.47 2.59 26.69
N GLU A 248 10.21 1.66 25.76
CA GLU A 248 10.43 0.23 26.02
C GLU A 248 11.93 -0.07 26.24
N ALA A 249 12.82 0.61 25.52
CA ALA A 249 14.26 0.47 25.74
C ALA A 249 14.68 0.92 27.15
N ALA A 250 14.31 2.14 27.54
CA ALA A 250 14.66 2.71 28.85
C ALA A 250 14.13 1.83 30.00
N ASN A 251 12.84 1.48 29.98
CA ASN A 251 12.23 0.62 31.01
C ASN A 251 12.84 -0.79 31.02
N TYR A 252 13.01 -1.45 29.87
CA TYR A 252 13.56 -2.81 29.83
C TYR A 252 15.03 -2.88 30.28
N PHE A 253 15.84 -1.85 29.98
CA PHE A 253 17.19 -1.75 30.53
C PHE A 253 17.18 -1.50 32.04
N HIS A 254 16.38 -0.54 32.51
CA HIS A 254 16.29 -0.17 33.92
C HIS A 254 15.81 -1.34 34.80
N ASP A 255 14.70 -1.97 34.42
CA ASP A 255 14.01 -2.95 35.27
C ASP A 255 14.64 -4.35 35.16
N VAL A 256 15.16 -4.73 33.99
CA VAL A 256 15.65 -6.08 33.73
C VAL A 256 17.16 -6.12 33.52
N LEU A 257 17.68 -5.49 32.47
CA LEU A 257 19.06 -5.73 32.03
C LEU A 257 20.13 -5.14 32.98
N ARG A 258 19.81 -4.07 33.71
CA ARG A 258 20.69 -3.45 34.73
C ARG A 258 20.99 -4.40 35.89
N HIS A 259 20.11 -5.36 36.17
CA HIS A 259 20.23 -6.31 37.27
C HIS A 259 20.96 -7.61 36.87
N ASP A 260 21.26 -7.79 35.58
CA ASP A 260 21.97 -8.96 35.05
C ASP A 260 23.46 -8.63 34.84
N GLU A 261 24.30 -9.00 35.81
CA GLU A 261 25.76 -8.83 35.70
C GLU A 261 26.36 -9.55 34.48
N ALA A 262 25.81 -10.69 34.06
CA ALA A 262 26.37 -11.46 32.95
C ALA A 262 26.11 -10.75 31.61
N VAL A 263 24.94 -10.14 31.43
CA VAL A 263 24.59 -9.31 30.27
C VAL A 263 25.39 -8.00 30.25
N LEU A 264 25.59 -7.35 31.41
CA LEU A 264 26.49 -6.19 31.50
C LEU A 264 27.94 -6.56 31.16
N LYS A 265 28.46 -7.67 31.72
CA LYS A 265 29.78 -8.24 31.40
C LYS A 265 29.89 -8.74 29.96
N ALA A 266 28.78 -9.08 29.30
CA ALA A 266 28.77 -9.47 27.88
C ALA A 266 29.07 -8.29 26.95
N GLY A 267 28.70 -7.06 27.33
CA GLY A 267 28.88 -5.85 26.52
C GLY A 267 27.59 -5.06 26.27
N THR A 268 26.51 -5.32 27.02
CA THR A 268 25.25 -4.61 26.88
C THR A 268 25.19 -3.40 27.82
N ARG A 269 24.76 -2.24 27.32
CA ARG A 269 24.51 -0.99 28.06
C ARG A 269 23.18 -0.37 27.59
N ASN A 270 22.81 0.81 28.11
CA ASN A 270 21.61 1.54 27.71
C ASN A 270 21.60 1.88 26.19
N LEU A 271 20.46 2.31 25.65
CA LEU A 271 20.33 2.78 24.26
C LEU A 271 19.94 4.27 24.26
N ASP A 272 20.80 5.11 23.68
CA ASP A 272 20.54 6.54 23.53
C ASP A 272 19.77 6.79 22.25
N PHE A 273 18.45 6.99 22.39
CA PHE A 273 17.55 7.25 21.26
C PHE A 273 17.55 8.73 20.88
N PHE A 274 18.26 9.06 19.81
CA PHE A 274 18.14 10.32 19.09
C PHE A 274 16.95 10.27 18.12
N THR A 275 16.28 11.40 17.92
CA THR A 275 15.18 11.54 16.97
C THR A 275 15.16 12.94 16.38
N VAL A 276 14.64 13.07 15.16
CA VAL A 276 14.76 14.30 14.37
C VAL A 276 13.39 14.86 14.01
N ASP A 277 13.22 16.16 14.20
CA ASP A 277 12.06 16.91 13.69
C ASP A 277 12.35 17.50 12.31
N PHE A 278 11.48 17.17 11.36
CA PHE A 278 11.47 17.70 10.00
C PHE A 278 10.30 18.68 9.77
N ASN A 279 9.65 19.16 10.84
CA ASN A 279 8.45 20.01 10.80
C ASN A 279 7.32 19.39 9.95
N GLU A 280 7.17 18.07 10.08
CA GLU A 280 6.18 17.23 9.38
C GLU A 280 6.21 17.39 7.84
N GLU A 281 7.39 17.57 7.25
CA GLU A 281 7.56 17.73 5.80
C GLU A 281 7.06 16.53 4.96
N PHE A 282 6.47 16.83 3.81
CA PHE A 282 5.75 15.90 2.93
C PHE A 282 6.66 15.11 1.97
N THR A 283 7.59 14.34 2.54
CA THR A 283 8.64 13.58 1.81
C THR A 283 8.14 12.57 0.78
N ALA A 284 6.89 12.11 0.86
CA ALA A 284 6.31 11.21 -0.15
C ALA A 284 5.91 11.93 -1.46
N PHE A 285 5.94 13.27 -1.48
CA PHE A 285 5.47 14.10 -2.59
C PHE A 285 6.52 15.06 -3.16
N HIS A 286 7.70 15.19 -2.54
CA HIS A 286 8.78 16.08 -2.97
C HIS A 286 10.16 15.41 -2.80
N GLY A 287 10.90 15.25 -3.90
CA GLY A 287 12.18 14.55 -3.92
C GLY A 287 13.32 15.30 -3.23
N GLN A 288 13.41 16.62 -3.40
CA GLN A 288 14.46 17.42 -2.75
C GLN A 288 14.41 17.30 -1.22
N ALA A 289 13.23 17.16 -0.61
CA ALA A 289 13.11 16.95 0.83
C ALA A 289 13.80 15.65 1.30
N ILE A 290 13.84 14.60 0.49
CA ILE A 290 14.56 13.36 0.80
C ILE A 290 16.08 13.60 0.80
N LEU A 291 16.58 14.48 -0.07
CA LEU A 291 18.00 14.85 -0.14
C LEU A 291 18.40 15.80 1.00
N ASP A 292 17.61 16.86 1.24
CA ASP A 292 17.82 17.81 2.35
C ASP A 292 17.90 17.08 3.70
N GLN A 293 16.99 16.13 3.93
CA GLN A 293 16.97 15.33 5.15
C GLN A 293 18.15 14.34 5.22
N ALA A 294 18.53 13.70 4.11
CA ALA A 294 19.68 12.79 4.08
C ALA A 294 21.02 13.53 4.30
N GLU A 295 21.16 14.74 3.76
CA GLU A 295 22.31 15.61 4.01
C GLU A 295 22.41 16.00 5.49
N TYR A 296 21.31 16.53 6.06
CA TYR A 296 21.23 16.92 7.47
C TYR A 296 21.48 15.75 8.43
N LEU A 297 20.93 14.57 8.14
CA LEU A 297 21.10 13.38 8.98
C LEU A 297 22.55 12.86 8.97
N ASN A 298 23.30 13.02 7.88
CA ASN A 298 24.71 12.63 7.86
C ASN A 298 25.55 13.55 8.78
N GLU A 299 25.30 14.87 8.77
CA GLU A 299 25.93 15.79 9.74
C GLU A 299 25.46 15.51 11.17
N ALA A 300 24.18 15.17 11.36
CA ALA A 300 23.64 14.78 12.67
C ALA A 300 24.28 13.49 13.21
N VAL A 301 24.57 12.51 12.35
CA VAL A 301 25.34 11.30 12.74
C VAL A 301 26.76 11.68 13.15
N ALA A 302 27.45 12.54 12.39
CA ALA A 302 28.78 13.02 12.76
C ALA A 302 28.80 13.72 14.13
N TYR A 303 27.83 14.63 14.36
CA TYR A 303 27.66 15.33 15.63
C TYR A 303 27.33 14.39 16.79
N ILE A 304 26.39 13.45 16.60
CA ILE A 304 26.03 12.43 17.60
C ILE A 304 27.25 11.61 18.02
N LEU A 305 28.14 11.24 17.10
CA LEU A 305 29.38 10.53 17.43
C LEU A 305 30.34 11.44 18.22
N SER A 306 30.47 12.73 17.87
CA SER A 306 31.32 13.67 18.63
C SER A 306 30.88 13.89 20.08
N LEU A 307 29.58 13.77 20.40
CA LEU A 307 29.08 13.86 21.79
C LEU A 307 29.66 12.78 22.72
N TYR A 308 30.05 11.62 22.18
CA TYR A 308 30.67 10.56 22.97
C TYR A 308 32.16 10.81 23.23
N HIS A 309 32.84 11.58 22.36
CA HIS A 309 34.25 11.94 22.52
C HIS A 309 34.48 13.12 23.49
N ASP A 310 33.45 13.85 23.91
CA ASP A 310 33.56 14.92 24.92
C ASP A 310 33.21 14.41 26.34
N PRO A 311 34.19 14.34 27.27
CA PRO A 311 33.96 13.88 28.65
C PRO A 311 32.99 14.74 29.48
N ARG A 312 32.59 15.93 28.98
CA ARG A 312 31.55 16.77 29.60
C ARG A 312 30.16 16.25 29.26
N GLN A 313 29.96 15.83 28.01
CA GLN A 313 28.69 15.36 27.44
C GLN A 313 28.49 13.86 27.60
N SER A 314 29.56 13.05 27.63
CA SER A 314 29.47 11.61 27.85
C SER A 314 29.68 11.21 29.31
N GLN A 315 28.92 10.21 29.76
CA GLN A 315 29.11 9.49 31.02
C GLN A 315 29.37 8.00 30.73
N ARG A 316 30.38 7.70 29.92
CA ARG A 316 30.84 6.34 29.62
C ARG A 316 32.02 5.93 30.51
N ASP A 317 32.20 4.62 30.55
CA ASP A 317 33.30 3.91 31.20
C ASP A 317 34.58 4.08 30.34
N PRO A 318 35.67 4.67 30.86
CA PRO A 318 36.85 5.04 30.06
C PRO A 318 37.65 3.85 29.53
N ASP A 319 37.42 2.63 30.05
CA ASP A 319 38.03 1.40 29.54
C ASP A 319 37.29 0.87 28.28
N LEU A 320 36.17 1.48 27.87
CA LEU A 320 35.41 1.10 26.68
C LEU A 320 35.73 1.99 25.47
N PRO A 321 35.78 1.44 24.24
CA PRO A 321 35.96 2.24 23.04
C PRO A 321 34.73 3.09 22.73
N ASP A 322 34.98 4.29 22.22
CA ASP A 322 33.94 5.22 21.78
C ASP A 322 33.12 4.67 20.58
N PRO A 323 31.85 5.10 20.43
CA PRO A 323 31.06 4.83 19.25
C PRO A 323 31.70 5.40 17.98
N THR A 324 31.89 4.54 16.97
CA THR A 324 32.24 4.95 15.59
C THR A 324 31.08 4.79 14.62
N SER A 325 29.89 4.40 15.10
CA SER A 325 28.72 4.16 14.25
C SER A 325 27.40 4.13 15.00
N VAL A 326 26.33 4.55 14.33
CA VAL A 326 24.95 4.68 14.83
C VAL A 326 24.05 3.58 14.24
N ILE A 327 23.05 3.13 15.01
CA ILE A 327 21.97 2.25 14.52
C ILE A 327 20.80 3.11 14.03
N ILE A 328 20.28 2.87 12.82
CA ILE A 328 19.19 3.66 12.24
C ILE A 328 17.86 2.92 12.33
N LEU A 329 16.82 3.58 12.84
CA LEU A 329 15.42 3.13 12.78
C LEU A 329 14.62 4.08 11.87
N GLY A 330 14.20 3.61 10.69
CA GLY A 330 13.45 4.41 9.71
C GLY A 330 11.99 3.99 9.57
N HIS A 331 11.05 4.89 9.87
CA HIS A 331 9.62 4.67 9.61
C HIS A 331 9.22 5.17 8.22
N SER A 332 8.44 4.37 7.47
CA SER A 332 7.85 4.81 6.21
C SER A 332 8.91 5.40 5.25
N MET A 333 8.70 6.61 4.72
CA MET A 333 9.70 7.33 3.90
C MET A 333 11.05 7.58 4.60
N GLY A 334 11.10 7.64 5.94
CA GLY A 334 12.35 7.74 6.69
C GLY A 334 13.28 6.55 6.49
N GLY A 335 12.73 5.36 6.21
CA GLY A 335 13.51 4.18 5.77
C GLY A 335 14.10 4.31 4.36
N ILE A 336 13.63 5.25 3.55
CA ILE A 336 14.20 5.60 2.24
C ILE A 336 15.29 6.66 2.43
N VAL A 337 15.02 7.69 3.23
CA VAL A 337 16.04 8.68 3.64
C VAL A 337 17.28 7.98 4.23
N ALA A 338 17.09 7.01 5.12
CA ALA A 338 18.15 6.16 5.68
C ALA A 338 19.01 5.43 4.64
N ARG A 339 18.44 5.07 3.48
CA ARG A 339 19.16 4.44 2.36
C ARG A 339 19.81 5.45 1.43
N THR A 340 19.21 6.64 1.29
CA THR A 340 19.78 7.78 0.56
C THR A 340 21.01 8.35 1.25
N MET A 341 21.03 8.40 2.59
CA MET A 341 22.19 8.82 3.40
C MET A 341 23.50 8.17 2.94
N LEU A 342 23.49 6.86 2.68
CA LEU A 342 24.68 6.09 2.26
C LEU A 342 25.16 6.40 0.82
N VAL A 343 24.41 7.22 0.08
CA VAL A 343 24.70 7.63 -1.31
C VAL A 343 25.05 9.12 -1.39
N MET A 344 24.82 9.89 -0.31
CA MET A 344 25.16 11.32 -0.25
C MET A 344 26.67 11.53 -0.09
N PRO A 345 27.25 12.59 -0.68
CA PRO A 345 28.70 12.82 -0.67
C PRO A 345 29.29 13.16 0.71
N ASN A 346 28.46 13.56 1.67
CA ASN A 346 28.86 13.79 3.07
C ASN A 346 28.76 12.54 3.97
N TYR A 347 28.50 11.35 3.41
CA TYR A 347 28.43 10.12 4.20
C TYR A 347 29.80 9.69 4.73
N GLN A 348 29.93 9.66 6.07
CA GLN A 348 31.11 9.11 6.73
C GLN A 348 31.11 7.58 6.65
N SER A 349 32.12 7.01 5.99
CA SER A 349 32.22 5.55 5.80
C SER A 349 32.22 4.78 7.12
N ASN A 350 31.45 3.70 7.18
CA ASN A 350 31.17 2.87 8.37
C ASN A 350 30.39 3.54 9.52
N SER A 351 30.03 4.83 9.43
CA SER A 351 29.23 5.51 10.47
C SER A 351 27.82 4.93 10.66
N ILE A 352 27.31 4.18 9.68
CA ILE A 352 26.05 3.41 9.79
C ILE A 352 26.35 1.94 9.51
N ASN A 353 25.96 1.08 10.46
CA ASN A 353 26.22 -0.37 10.38
C ASN A 353 24.93 -1.21 10.34
N THR A 354 23.82 -0.71 10.87
CA THR A 354 22.54 -1.44 11.00
C THR A 354 21.39 -0.49 10.76
N ILE A 355 20.48 -0.87 9.87
CA ILE A 355 19.27 -0.12 9.52
C ILE A 355 18.08 -1.06 9.71
N ILE A 356 17.13 -0.69 10.55
CA ILE A 356 15.84 -1.36 10.71
C ILE A 356 14.77 -0.42 10.18
N THR A 357 13.90 -0.92 9.30
CA THR A 357 12.84 -0.11 8.68
C THR A 357 11.46 -0.70 8.86
N MET A 358 10.45 0.17 9.03
CA MET A 358 9.09 -0.21 9.39
C MET A 358 8.09 0.42 8.41
N SER A 359 7.37 -0.42 7.66
CA SER A 359 6.49 -0.04 6.53
C SER A 359 7.16 0.89 5.48
N ALA A 360 8.48 0.73 5.27
CA ALA A 360 9.24 1.54 4.33
C ALA A 360 9.14 1.01 2.88
N PRO A 361 8.74 1.83 1.89
CA PRO A 361 8.45 1.40 0.51
C PRO A 361 9.72 1.22 -0.36
N HIS A 362 10.65 0.35 0.03
CA HIS A 362 11.97 0.20 -0.61
C HIS A 362 12.00 -0.08 -2.12
N ALA A 363 11.08 -0.88 -2.63
CA ALA A 363 11.14 -1.38 -4.00
C ALA A 363 10.77 -0.33 -5.06
N ARG A 364 9.80 0.55 -4.75
CA ARG A 364 9.28 1.61 -5.63
C ARG A 364 8.46 2.65 -4.84
N PRO A 365 8.39 3.90 -5.29
CA PRO A 365 7.70 4.94 -4.53
C PRO A 365 6.17 4.72 -4.46
N PRO A 366 5.50 5.13 -3.35
CA PRO A 366 4.05 4.98 -3.18
C PRO A 366 3.19 5.80 -4.16
N VAL A 367 3.77 6.88 -4.73
CA VAL A 367 3.25 7.78 -5.77
C VAL A 367 4.44 8.35 -6.57
N SER A 368 4.23 8.77 -7.82
CA SER A 368 5.30 9.24 -8.72
C SER A 368 4.94 10.55 -9.45
N PHE A 369 4.47 11.52 -8.67
CA PHE A 369 4.03 12.84 -9.14
C PHE A 369 5.19 13.82 -9.37
N ASP A 370 6.38 13.51 -8.86
CA ASP A 370 7.63 14.24 -9.02
C ASP A 370 8.66 13.35 -9.72
N SER A 371 9.40 13.91 -10.68
CA SER A 371 10.52 13.23 -11.35
C SER A 371 11.67 12.94 -10.40
N GLN A 372 11.95 13.85 -9.47
CA GLN A 372 13.12 13.75 -8.59
C GLN A 372 12.99 12.58 -7.61
N ILE A 373 11.77 12.26 -7.14
CA ILE A 373 11.52 11.02 -6.36
C ILE A 373 11.89 9.79 -7.19
N VAL A 374 11.45 9.70 -8.45
CA VAL A 374 11.72 8.52 -9.30
C VAL A 374 13.22 8.38 -9.55
N GLU A 375 13.92 9.48 -9.82
CA GLU A 375 15.37 9.51 -10.01
C GLU A 375 16.14 9.10 -8.75
N ILE A 376 15.77 9.61 -7.57
CA ILE A 376 16.37 9.20 -6.28
C ILE A 376 16.18 7.70 -6.06
N TYR A 377 14.98 7.18 -6.29
CA TYR A 377 14.70 5.74 -6.18
C TYR A 377 15.52 4.91 -7.16
N GLU A 378 15.66 5.33 -8.42
CA GLU A 378 16.50 4.64 -9.39
C GLU A 378 17.97 4.67 -8.99
N ASN A 379 18.51 5.82 -8.57
CA ASN A 379 19.92 5.98 -8.20
C ASN A 379 20.26 5.19 -6.93
N VAL A 380 19.44 5.28 -5.88
CA VAL A 380 19.64 4.52 -4.63
C VAL A 380 19.44 3.01 -4.86
N ASN A 381 18.43 2.58 -5.62
CA ASN A 381 18.26 1.16 -5.91
C ASN A 381 19.33 0.61 -6.87
N ARG A 382 19.91 1.44 -7.75
CA ARG A 382 21.07 1.07 -8.58
C ARG A 382 22.32 0.88 -7.73
N TYR A 383 22.69 1.86 -6.91
CA TYR A 383 23.84 1.80 -6.01
C TYR A 383 23.82 0.56 -5.09
N TRP A 384 22.66 0.28 -4.45
CA TRP A 384 22.52 -0.90 -3.59
C TRP A 384 22.69 -2.22 -4.37
N ARG A 385 22.18 -2.31 -5.62
CA ARG A 385 22.38 -3.50 -6.48
C ARG A 385 23.84 -3.65 -6.92
N GLU A 386 24.47 -2.55 -7.32
CA GLU A 386 25.87 -2.51 -7.81
C GLU A 386 26.89 -2.81 -6.70
N ALA A 387 26.59 -2.46 -5.45
CA ALA A 387 27.39 -2.83 -4.29
C ALA A 387 27.41 -4.35 -4.04
N TYR A 388 26.27 -5.04 -4.23
CA TYR A 388 26.17 -6.49 -4.04
C TYR A 388 26.49 -7.33 -5.30
N SER A 389 26.66 -6.71 -6.47
CA SER A 389 27.12 -7.42 -7.69
C SER A 389 28.65 -7.48 -7.83
N GLN A 390 29.41 -6.85 -6.91
CA GLN A 390 30.87 -6.93 -6.87
C GLN A 390 31.36 -8.35 -6.59
N GLN A 391 32.34 -8.82 -7.36
CA GLN A 391 32.92 -10.17 -7.18
C GLN A 391 33.75 -10.33 -5.89
N TRP A 392 34.28 -9.22 -5.34
CA TRP A 392 35.12 -9.23 -4.15
C TRP A 392 34.47 -8.44 -3.01
N ALA A 393 34.36 -9.08 -1.84
CA ALA A 393 33.76 -8.48 -0.63
C ALA A 393 34.40 -7.14 -0.22
N ASN A 394 35.71 -7.00 -0.41
CA ASN A 394 36.47 -5.79 -0.05
C ASN A 394 36.09 -4.57 -0.91
N ASN A 395 35.46 -4.76 -2.08
CA ASN A 395 35.03 -3.69 -2.97
C ASN A 395 33.58 -3.26 -2.72
N ASN A 396 32.87 -3.90 -1.78
CA ASN A 396 31.48 -3.61 -1.46
C ASN A 396 31.38 -2.58 -0.31
N PRO A 397 30.99 -1.31 -0.56
CA PRO A 397 30.88 -0.29 0.49
C PRO A 397 29.77 -0.59 1.53
N LEU A 398 28.86 -1.51 1.23
CA LEU A 398 27.77 -1.95 2.10
C LEU A 398 28.06 -3.28 2.82
N TRP A 399 29.28 -3.83 2.72
CA TRP A 399 29.67 -5.12 3.31
C TRP A 399 29.41 -5.23 4.83
N HIS A 400 29.53 -4.11 5.56
CA HIS A 400 29.28 -4.02 7.00
C HIS A 400 27.83 -3.62 7.36
N VAL A 401 27.02 -3.25 6.37
CA VAL A 401 25.64 -2.77 6.57
C VAL A 401 24.67 -3.94 6.66
N THR A 402 23.78 -3.90 7.65
CA THR A 402 22.59 -4.77 7.75
C THR A 402 21.33 -3.95 7.46
N LEU A 403 20.44 -4.42 6.59
CA LEU A 403 19.12 -3.80 6.35
C LEU A 403 17.98 -4.79 6.61
N ILE A 404 17.21 -4.55 7.66
CA ILE A 404 16.00 -5.32 7.99
C ILE A 404 14.75 -4.49 7.62
N SER A 405 13.84 -5.07 6.84
CA SER A 405 12.56 -4.44 6.49
C SER A 405 11.40 -5.19 7.14
N ILE A 406 10.58 -4.48 7.92
CA ILE A 406 9.44 -5.04 8.64
C ILE A 406 8.15 -4.41 8.10
N ALA A 407 7.21 -5.24 7.64
CA ALA A 407 5.97 -4.83 7.00
C ALA A 407 4.73 -5.14 7.87
N GLY A 408 3.77 -4.21 7.92
CA GLY A 408 2.52 -4.38 8.68
C GLY A 408 1.50 -5.35 8.07
N GLY A 409 1.70 -5.80 6.82
CA GLY A 409 0.78 -6.72 6.13
C GLY A 409 -0.44 -6.01 5.54
N GLY A 410 -1.62 -6.64 5.64
CA GLY A 410 -2.84 -6.19 4.95
C GLY A 410 -3.62 -5.07 5.65
N LEU A 411 -3.20 -4.63 6.84
CA LEU A 411 -3.75 -3.45 7.52
C LEU A 411 -3.07 -2.14 7.13
N ASP A 412 -1.90 -2.18 6.48
CA ASP A 412 -1.29 -0.97 5.93
C ASP A 412 -2.08 -0.48 4.70
N THR A 413 -2.78 0.63 4.89
CA THR A 413 -3.62 1.28 3.88
C THR A 413 -2.98 2.57 3.34
N MET A 414 -1.76 2.90 3.76
CA MET A 414 -0.97 4.02 3.24
C MET A 414 0.04 3.54 2.20
N VAL A 415 0.71 2.42 2.45
CA VAL A 415 1.71 1.80 1.59
C VAL A 415 1.34 0.33 1.35
N PRO A 416 1.26 -0.14 0.08
CA PRO A 416 1.14 -1.57 -0.18
C PRO A 416 2.36 -2.31 0.38
N SER A 417 2.16 -3.19 1.37
CA SER A 417 3.26 -3.91 2.05
C SER A 417 4.19 -4.69 1.12
N ASP A 418 3.75 -5.02 -0.10
CA ASP A 418 4.59 -5.63 -1.15
C ASP A 418 5.79 -4.73 -1.51
N TYR A 419 5.61 -3.41 -1.48
CA TYR A 419 6.65 -2.42 -1.82
C TYR A 419 7.78 -2.36 -0.76
N ALA A 420 7.60 -2.96 0.42
CA ALA A 420 8.64 -3.10 1.45
C ALA A 420 9.59 -4.30 1.21
N SER A 421 9.40 -5.06 0.12
CA SER A 421 10.29 -6.18 -0.23
C SER A 421 11.69 -5.72 -0.64
N LEU A 422 12.71 -6.32 -0.01
CA LEU A 422 14.14 -6.14 -0.32
C LEU A 422 14.65 -7.15 -1.35
N GLU A 423 13.82 -8.08 -1.84
CA GLU A 423 14.25 -9.20 -2.70
C GLU A 423 14.99 -8.77 -3.99
N SER A 424 14.72 -7.56 -4.50
CA SER A 424 15.39 -7.00 -5.69
C SER A 424 16.60 -6.11 -5.38
N LEU A 425 17.02 -6.02 -4.11
CA LEU A 425 17.92 -4.98 -3.59
C LEU A 425 19.03 -5.52 -2.66
N VAL A 426 18.74 -6.51 -1.82
CA VAL A 426 19.66 -6.99 -0.78
C VAL A 426 19.64 -8.52 -0.69
N PRO A 427 20.80 -9.21 -0.68
CA PRO A 427 20.86 -10.65 -0.45
C PRO A 427 20.64 -11.01 1.02
N GLU A 428 20.18 -12.23 1.28
CA GLU A 428 19.84 -12.73 2.63
C GLU A 428 20.99 -12.73 3.66
N THR A 429 22.22 -12.55 3.18
CA THR A 429 23.45 -12.44 3.98
C THR A 429 23.67 -11.03 4.55
N HIS A 430 22.87 -10.05 4.14
CA HIS A 430 22.93 -8.64 4.55
C HIS A 430 21.56 -8.05 4.94
N GLY A 431 20.44 -8.62 4.45
CA GLY A 431 19.11 -8.13 4.78
C GLY A 431 17.98 -9.07 4.42
N PHE A 432 16.79 -8.82 4.96
CA PHE A 432 15.55 -9.51 4.57
C PHE A 432 14.29 -8.70 4.88
N THR A 433 13.18 -9.06 4.23
CA THR A 433 11.85 -8.54 4.55
C THR A 433 11.07 -9.57 5.35
N VAL A 434 10.40 -9.12 6.42
CA VAL A 434 9.56 -9.93 7.31
C VAL A 434 8.24 -9.21 7.62
N PHE A 435 7.16 -9.96 7.80
CA PHE A 435 5.84 -9.41 8.16
C PHE A 435 5.58 -9.53 9.66
N THR A 436 4.90 -8.55 10.27
CA THR A 436 4.56 -8.55 11.72
C THR A 436 3.75 -9.77 12.16
N THR A 437 2.99 -10.38 11.24
CA THR A 437 2.27 -11.66 11.44
C THR A 437 3.20 -12.87 11.62
N THR A 438 4.44 -12.77 11.15
CA THR A 438 5.47 -13.83 11.22
C THR A 438 6.16 -13.85 12.58
N VAL A 439 6.29 -12.67 13.20
CA VAL A 439 7.09 -12.46 14.41
C VAL A 439 6.47 -13.23 15.58
N PRO A 440 7.24 -14.10 16.27
CA PRO A 440 6.76 -14.83 17.45
C PRO A 440 6.19 -13.91 18.53
N THR A 441 5.15 -14.36 19.24
CA THR A 441 4.37 -13.59 20.24
C THR A 441 3.60 -12.37 19.71
N VAL A 442 3.80 -11.95 18.46
CA VAL A 442 3.09 -10.82 17.84
C VAL A 442 1.92 -11.31 17.01
N TRP A 443 2.17 -12.17 16.01
CA TRP A 443 1.18 -12.87 15.18
C TRP A 443 0.02 -12.04 14.59
N THR A 444 0.17 -10.71 14.51
CA THR A 444 -0.89 -9.78 14.11
C THR A 444 -0.44 -8.84 12.99
N GLY A 445 -1.38 -8.41 12.16
CA GLY A 445 -1.17 -7.34 11.20
C GLY A 445 -1.15 -5.98 11.89
N MET A 446 -0.52 -4.99 11.27
CA MET A 446 -0.41 -3.62 11.79
C MET A 446 -0.74 -2.61 10.70
N ASP A 447 -1.49 -1.56 11.05
CA ASP A 447 -1.60 -0.41 10.19
C ASP A 447 -0.31 0.42 10.18
N HIS A 448 -0.25 1.41 9.28
CA HIS A 448 0.94 2.19 9.00
C HIS A 448 1.52 2.93 10.22
N GLN A 449 0.71 3.20 11.26
CA GLN A 449 1.14 3.87 12.48
C GLN A 449 1.25 2.88 13.66
N ALA A 450 0.40 1.85 13.72
CA ALA A 450 0.42 0.82 14.75
C ALA A 450 1.75 0.06 14.85
N ILE A 451 2.49 -0.04 13.74
CA ILE A 451 3.83 -0.65 13.71
C ILE A 451 4.86 0.05 14.63
N LEU A 452 4.61 1.30 15.06
CA LEU A 452 5.49 2.00 16.01
C LEU A 452 5.05 1.90 17.48
N TRP A 453 3.76 1.66 17.76
CA TRP A 453 3.22 1.70 19.13
C TRP A 453 2.68 0.38 19.66
N CYS A 454 2.52 -0.66 18.83
CA CYS A 454 2.05 -1.96 19.30
C CYS A 454 2.98 -2.56 20.37
N ASP A 455 2.42 -2.80 21.57
CA ASP A 455 3.20 -3.22 22.73
C ASP A 455 3.93 -4.56 22.53
N GLN A 456 3.29 -5.53 21.89
CA GLN A 456 3.91 -6.84 21.60
C GLN A 456 5.11 -6.71 20.66
N PHE A 457 5.01 -5.84 19.64
CA PHE A 457 6.05 -5.73 18.62
C PHE A 457 7.22 -4.84 19.05
N ARG A 458 6.97 -3.70 19.71
CA ARG A 458 8.06 -2.84 20.25
C ARG A 458 8.97 -3.64 21.19
N LYS A 459 8.40 -4.56 21.98
CA LYS A 459 9.11 -5.51 22.86
C LYS A 459 10.05 -6.45 22.11
N VAL A 460 9.65 -6.96 20.95
CA VAL A 460 10.53 -7.83 20.13
C VAL A 460 11.63 -7.01 19.46
N VAL A 461 11.31 -5.82 18.92
CA VAL A 461 12.31 -4.92 18.32
C VAL A 461 13.40 -4.55 19.33
N ILE A 462 13.01 -4.08 20.52
CA ILE A 462 13.96 -3.70 21.57
C ILE A 462 14.82 -4.88 22.03
N LYS A 463 14.24 -6.08 22.24
CA LYS A 463 15.03 -7.29 22.57
C LYS A 463 16.00 -7.68 21.46
N SER A 464 15.61 -7.49 20.18
CA SER A 464 16.53 -7.73 19.06
C SER A 464 17.68 -6.72 18.97
N LEU A 465 17.49 -5.47 19.44
CA LEU A 465 18.55 -4.47 19.53
C LEU A 465 19.54 -4.78 20.66
N TYR A 466 19.06 -5.11 21.86
CA TYR A 466 19.93 -5.48 22.98
C TYR A 466 20.75 -6.76 22.72
N ASP A 467 20.20 -7.75 22.02
CA ASP A 467 20.97 -8.93 21.58
C ASP A 467 22.10 -8.57 20.59
N VAL A 468 21.92 -7.52 19.77
CA VAL A 468 22.80 -7.12 18.65
C VAL A 468 23.93 -6.18 19.10
N VAL A 469 23.71 -5.43 20.18
CA VAL A 469 24.67 -4.49 20.76
C VAL A 469 25.89 -5.19 21.38
N ASP A 470 27.05 -4.54 21.29
CA ASP A 470 28.27 -4.87 22.01
C ASP A 470 29.17 -3.61 22.11
N VAL A 471 29.21 -2.99 23.29
CA VAL A 471 29.99 -1.76 23.54
C VAL A 471 31.50 -1.97 23.60
N LYS A 472 31.98 -3.21 23.68
CA LYS A 472 33.43 -3.53 23.67
C LYS A 472 34.06 -3.32 22.30
N ARG A 473 33.25 -3.06 21.28
CA ARG A 473 33.65 -2.82 19.90
C ARG A 473 33.29 -1.39 19.57
N ALA A 474 34.20 -0.63 18.96
CA ALA A 474 33.95 0.76 18.57
C ALA A 474 32.65 0.93 17.75
N ALA A 475 32.32 -0.05 16.90
CA ALA A 475 31.07 -0.10 16.13
C ALA A 475 29.78 -0.35 16.96
N GLN A 476 29.88 -0.47 18.29
CA GLN A 476 28.81 -0.69 19.28
C GLN A 476 27.85 -1.88 19.01
N THR A 477 28.14 -2.72 18.01
CA THR A 477 27.34 -3.86 17.57
C THR A 477 28.21 -5.04 17.21
N LYS A 478 27.61 -6.24 17.23
CA LYS A 478 28.25 -7.51 16.87
C LYS A 478 28.59 -7.62 15.37
N PRO A 479 29.45 -8.58 14.96
CA PRO A 479 29.76 -8.81 13.55
C PRO A 479 28.52 -9.09 12.70
N ARG A 480 28.49 -8.60 11.45
CA ARG A 480 27.30 -8.62 10.58
C ARG A 480 26.63 -10.00 10.45
N ALA A 481 27.40 -11.07 10.32
CA ALA A 481 26.87 -12.43 10.27
C ALA A 481 26.12 -12.84 11.55
N GLU A 482 26.63 -12.47 12.73
CA GLU A 482 25.95 -12.74 13.99
C GLU A 482 24.68 -11.89 14.15
N ARG A 483 24.72 -10.60 13.77
CA ARG A 483 23.51 -9.75 13.75
C ARG A 483 22.42 -10.36 12.87
N MET A 484 22.76 -10.84 11.67
CA MET A 484 21.82 -11.52 10.78
C MET A 484 21.23 -12.78 11.42
N ARG A 485 22.04 -13.59 12.12
CA ARG A 485 21.58 -14.76 12.88
C ARG A 485 20.61 -14.38 14.00
N ILE A 486 20.90 -13.30 14.74
CA ILE A 486 20.07 -12.78 15.83
C ILE A 486 18.73 -12.24 15.29
N PHE A 487 18.75 -11.38 14.27
CA PHE A 487 17.53 -10.87 13.64
C PHE A 487 16.68 -12.01 13.06
N LYS A 488 17.30 -13.02 12.43
CA LYS A 488 16.60 -14.23 11.98
C LYS A 488 15.98 -14.99 13.17
N LYS A 489 16.67 -15.20 14.30
CA LYS A 489 16.13 -15.88 15.50
C LYS A 489 15.00 -15.09 16.21
N ARG A 490 15.02 -13.75 16.19
CA ARG A 490 14.02 -12.91 16.89
C ARG A 490 12.79 -12.56 16.04
N LEU A 491 12.92 -12.46 14.72
CA LEU A 491 11.84 -11.97 13.84
C LEU A 491 11.17 -13.05 12.98
N LEU A 492 11.84 -14.20 12.77
CA LEU A 492 11.29 -15.33 12.01
C LEU A 492 10.82 -16.45 12.96
N THR A 493 10.25 -17.52 12.40
CA THR A 493 9.56 -18.55 13.21
C THR A 493 10.47 -19.63 13.78
N GLY A 494 11.69 -19.80 13.26
CA GLY A 494 12.55 -20.94 13.59
C GLY A 494 12.19 -22.23 12.85
N MET A 495 11.25 -22.17 11.90
CA MET A 495 10.85 -23.26 11.01
C MET A 495 11.36 -23.06 9.56
N GLU A 496 12.11 -21.99 9.30
CA GLU A 496 12.75 -21.71 8.02
C GLU A 496 13.98 -22.60 7.80
N ALA A 497 14.28 -22.98 6.55
CA ALA A 497 15.32 -23.98 6.22
C ALA A 497 16.77 -23.59 6.58
N PHE A 498 17.02 -22.34 6.98
CA PHE A 498 18.32 -21.84 7.46
C PHE A 498 18.34 -21.57 8.99
N ALA A 499 17.29 -21.96 9.72
CA ALA A 499 17.21 -21.76 11.15
C ALA A 499 18.21 -22.68 11.89
N GLU A 500 19.33 -22.12 12.34
CA GLU A 500 20.33 -22.87 13.10
C GLU A 500 19.74 -23.47 14.40
N ARG A 501 19.81 -24.80 14.53
CA ARG A 501 19.60 -25.49 15.81
C ARG A 501 20.80 -25.29 16.72
N THR A 502 20.57 -25.13 18.02
CA THR A 502 21.61 -25.06 19.04
C THR A 502 21.98 -26.44 19.58
N LEU A 503 21.05 -27.40 19.57
CA LEU A 503 21.25 -28.78 20.05
C LEU A 503 22.51 -29.48 19.50
N PRO A 504 22.85 -29.42 18.19
CA PRO A 504 24.04 -30.10 17.67
C PRO A 504 25.34 -29.54 18.26
N ARG A 505 25.39 -28.21 18.47
CA ARG A 505 26.56 -27.47 18.98
C ARG A 505 26.69 -27.49 20.51
N LYS A 506 25.68 -27.96 21.25
CA LYS A 506 25.69 -28.05 22.72
C LYS A 506 26.42 -29.34 23.16
N GLU A 507 27.17 -29.28 24.25
CA GLU A 507 27.72 -30.45 24.93
C GLU A 507 26.62 -31.17 25.75
N PRO A 508 26.75 -32.48 26.06
CA PRO A 508 25.80 -33.14 26.97
C PRO A 508 25.85 -32.49 28.36
N SER A 509 24.69 -32.10 28.86
CA SER A 509 24.52 -31.46 30.19
C SER A 509 24.01 -32.42 31.24
N THR A 510 23.21 -33.42 30.84
CA THR A 510 22.41 -34.25 31.75
C THR A 510 22.77 -35.72 31.63
N LEU A 511 23.07 -36.36 32.75
CA LEU A 511 23.07 -37.82 32.89
C LEU A 511 21.64 -38.27 33.21
N LEU A 512 21.09 -39.19 32.41
CA LEU A 512 19.79 -39.82 32.68
C LEU A 512 20.02 -41.29 33.05
N THR A 513 19.61 -41.67 34.25
CA THR A 513 19.78 -43.03 34.81
C THR A 513 18.42 -43.69 34.96
N LEU A 514 18.23 -44.87 34.37
CA LEU A 514 16.91 -45.51 34.19
C LEU A 514 16.83 -46.90 34.82
N GLU A 515 15.62 -47.28 35.27
CA GLU A 515 15.36 -48.65 35.76
C GLU A 515 15.40 -49.67 34.62
N ASP A 516 16.24 -50.69 34.81
CA ASP A 516 16.48 -51.76 33.85
C ASP A 516 15.23 -52.66 33.72
N GLY A 517 14.80 -52.92 32.48
CA GLY A 517 13.55 -53.66 32.19
C GLY A 517 12.24 -52.86 32.31
N SER A 518 12.30 -51.53 32.52
CA SER A 518 11.10 -50.68 32.47
C SER A 518 10.51 -50.60 31.05
N ASN A 519 9.17 -50.55 30.93
CA ASN A 519 8.44 -50.34 29.66
C ASN A 519 8.53 -48.87 29.16
N SER A 520 9.67 -48.22 29.38
CA SER A 520 9.95 -46.82 29.01
C SER A 520 10.30 -46.65 27.53
N ILE A 521 10.84 -47.70 26.88
CA ILE A 521 11.21 -47.69 25.46
C ILE A 521 10.00 -47.99 24.58
N LEU A 522 9.65 -47.01 23.72
CA LEU A 522 8.61 -47.16 22.71
C LEU A 522 9.12 -47.96 21.50
N GLN A 523 8.20 -48.67 20.84
CA GLN A 523 8.49 -49.33 19.57
C GLN A 523 8.79 -48.28 18.48
N GLN A 524 9.81 -48.55 17.66
CA GLN A 524 10.21 -47.65 16.57
C GLN A 524 9.02 -47.34 15.65
N GLY A 525 8.76 -46.05 15.42
CA GLY A 525 7.64 -45.58 14.59
C GLY A 525 6.30 -45.40 15.32
N LYS A 526 6.19 -45.70 16.63
CA LYS A 526 5.06 -45.21 17.44
C LYS A 526 5.26 -43.76 17.84
N SER A 527 4.17 -43.00 17.86
CA SER A 527 4.09 -41.71 18.54
C SER A 527 3.89 -41.90 20.04
N LEU A 528 4.40 -40.95 20.84
CA LEU A 528 4.01 -40.74 22.23
C LEU A 528 2.88 -39.72 22.27
N THR A 529 1.85 -40.00 23.08
CA THR A 529 0.82 -39.03 23.45
C THR A 529 0.52 -39.15 24.93
N LEU A 530 0.73 -38.07 25.69
CA LEU A 530 0.31 -37.93 27.08
C LEU A 530 -0.84 -36.92 27.15
N ARG A 531 -1.99 -37.31 27.73
CA ARG A 531 -3.16 -36.41 27.93
C ARG A 531 -3.15 -35.64 29.26
N LYS A 532 -2.31 -36.07 30.22
CA LYS A 532 -2.13 -35.52 31.57
C LYS A 532 -0.72 -35.88 32.05
N PHE A 533 -0.11 -34.99 32.83
CA PHE A 533 1.17 -35.22 33.53
C PHE A 533 0.95 -35.73 34.95
N GLY A 534 1.93 -36.42 35.53
CA GLY A 534 1.92 -36.88 36.93
C GLY A 534 0.91 -37.98 37.24
N GLN A 535 0.66 -38.89 36.29
CA GLN A 535 -0.25 -40.04 36.49
C GLN A 535 0.33 -41.11 37.42
N LEU A 536 1.65 -41.12 37.61
CA LEU A 536 2.36 -41.94 38.60
C LEU A 536 2.98 -41.02 39.67
N PRO A 537 3.10 -41.48 40.93
CA PRO A 537 3.66 -40.69 42.04
C PRO A 537 5.20 -40.57 42.00
N LYS A 538 5.80 -40.72 40.81
CA LYS A 538 7.24 -40.62 40.54
C LYS A 538 7.45 -40.08 39.11
N PRO A 539 8.48 -39.25 38.86
CA PRO A 539 8.85 -38.84 37.51
C PRO A 539 9.11 -40.03 36.59
N GLN A 540 8.76 -39.90 35.31
CA GLN A 540 8.86 -40.98 34.31
C GLN A 540 9.46 -40.47 33.00
N ALA A 541 10.48 -41.18 32.49
CA ALA A 541 11.01 -40.97 31.16
C ALA A 541 10.38 -41.92 30.14
N TYR A 542 10.01 -41.39 28.97
CA TYR A 542 9.59 -42.13 27.78
C TYR A 542 10.67 -41.99 26.71
N LEU A 543 11.22 -43.10 26.24
CA LEU A 543 12.28 -43.14 25.22
C LEU A 543 11.69 -43.48 23.85
N LEU A 544 11.81 -42.56 22.89
CA LEU A 544 11.52 -42.79 21.49
C LEU A 544 12.85 -43.11 20.75
N PRO A 545 13.04 -44.31 20.20
CA PRO A 545 14.27 -44.64 19.46
C PRO A 545 14.33 -43.89 18.14
N ILE A 546 15.48 -43.29 17.85
CA ILE A 546 15.73 -42.52 16.62
C ILE A 546 15.85 -43.48 15.42
N PRO A 547 15.13 -43.24 14.31
CA PRO A 547 15.13 -44.17 13.18
C PRO A 547 16.43 -44.13 12.38
N THR A 548 17.00 -45.30 12.11
CA THR A 548 18.29 -45.47 11.40
C THR A 548 18.23 -45.28 9.88
N ASN A 549 17.06 -44.97 9.30
CA ASN A 549 16.91 -44.75 7.86
C ASN A 549 16.96 -43.24 7.54
N PRO A 550 18.02 -42.74 6.86
CA PRO A 550 18.28 -41.31 6.69
C PRO A 550 17.32 -40.60 5.73
N ALA A 551 16.55 -41.33 4.92
CA ALA A 551 15.78 -40.76 3.83
C ALA A 551 14.50 -40.02 4.30
N GLY A 552 14.65 -38.75 4.68
CA GLY A 552 13.54 -37.80 4.74
C GLY A 552 12.66 -37.85 5.99
N THR A 553 13.04 -38.53 7.06
CA THR A 553 12.30 -38.46 8.34
C THR A 553 12.63 -37.19 9.14
N ARG A 554 11.66 -36.71 9.91
CA ARG A 554 11.80 -35.60 10.87
C ARG A 554 11.17 -35.95 12.21
N PHE A 555 11.75 -35.43 13.29
CA PHE A 555 11.15 -35.47 14.62
C PHE A 555 10.28 -34.22 14.83
N THR A 556 9.07 -34.40 15.36
CA THR A 556 8.17 -33.30 15.74
C THR A 556 7.51 -33.55 17.09
N LEU A 557 7.56 -32.55 17.97
CA LEU A 557 6.89 -32.55 19.28
C LEU A 557 6.05 -31.28 19.42
N LEU A 558 4.86 -31.40 20.00
CA LEU A 558 3.98 -30.29 20.36
C LEU A 558 3.43 -30.50 21.79
N SER A 559 3.41 -29.44 22.59
CA SER A 559 2.83 -29.42 23.94
C SER A 559 2.21 -28.05 24.26
N ASP A 560 1.25 -28.02 25.18
CA ASP A 560 0.79 -26.79 25.81
C ASP A 560 1.73 -26.30 26.94
N GLN A 561 2.57 -27.19 27.48
CA GLN A 561 3.61 -26.86 28.45
C GLN A 561 4.91 -26.45 27.75
N ARG A 562 5.70 -25.56 28.36
CA ARG A 562 7.06 -25.23 27.88
C ARG A 562 8.05 -26.30 28.37
N PRO A 563 8.89 -26.88 27.48
CA PRO A 563 10.02 -27.71 27.88
C PRO A 563 10.98 -26.94 28.81
N ASP A 564 11.38 -27.61 29.88
CA ASP A 564 12.18 -27.07 30.96
C ASP A 564 13.68 -26.98 30.62
N GLU A 565 14.35 -25.98 31.18
CA GLU A 565 15.79 -25.74 30.98
C GLU A 565 16.63 -26.52 32.01
N ASP A 566 17.94 -26.67 31.78
CA ASP A 566 18.80 -27.50 32.63
C ASP A 566 18.77 -27.02 34.10
N GLY A 567 18.28 -27.88 35.01
CA GLY A 567 18.13 -27.54 36.43
C GLY A 567 16.83 -26.83 36.83
N GLY A 568 15.89 -26.68 35.89
CA GLY A 568 14.58 -26.08 36.17
C GLY A 568 13.60 -26.97 36.97
N HIS A 569 12.48 -26.33 37.35
CA HIS A 569 11.36 -26.93 38.07
C HIS A 569 10.10 -27.12 37.19
N GLY A 570 10.26 -27.11 35.86
CA GLY A 570 9.19 -27.37 34.90
C GLY A 570 8.74 -28.84 34.88
N LYS A 571 7.51 -29.06 34.39
CA LYS A 571 6.85 -30.38 34.37
C LYS A 571 7.35 -31.33 33.27
N LEU A 572 7.92 -30.79 32.21
CA LEU A 572 8.25 -31.49 30.96
C LEU A 572 9.70 -31.18 30.59
N GLU A 573 10.55 -32.19 30.49
CA GLU A 573 11.92 -32.02 30.00
C GLU A 573 12.13 -32.87 28.73
N VAL A 574 12.78 -32.29 27.71
CA VAL A 574 12.99 -32.93 26.41
C VAL A 574 14.49 -33.03 26.13
N LEU A 575 14.98 -34.27 26.10
CA LEU A 575 16.39 -34.62 26.10
C LEU A 575 16.73 -35.50 24.89
N PHE A 576 17.84 -35.22 24.22
CA PHE A 576 18.39 -36.08 23.15
C PHE A 576 19.59 -36.84 23.70
N CYS A 577 19.55 -38.17 23.64
CA CYS A 577 20.34 -39.04 24.50
C CYS A 577 21.09 -40.14 23.73
N SER A 578 22.29 -40.48 24.20
CA SER A 578 23.10 -41.63 23.74
C SER A 578 23.60 -42.45 24.94
N VAL A 579 23.82 -43.75 24.76
CA VAL A 579 24.33 -44.64 25.82
C VAL A 579 25.72 -44.19 26.25
N PHE A 580 25.94 -44.06 27.57
CA PHE A 580 27.19 -43.58 28.15
C PHE A 580 27.97 -44.72 28.85
N PRO A 581 28.92 -45.39 28.17
CA PRO A 581 29.66 -46.52 28.72
C PRO A 581 30.75 -46.05 29.70
N LEU A 582 30.43 -46.02 30.99
CA LEU A 582 31.40 -45.81 32.07
C LEU A 582 32.45 -46.95 32.09
N LYS A 583 33.71 -46.62 31.78
CA LYS A 583 34.84 -47.50 32.08
C LYS A 583 35.14 -47.46 33.58
N ALA A 584 35.41 -48.62 34.17
CA ALA A 584 35.73 -48.72 35.59
C ALA A 584 36.90 -47.79 35.97
N GLY A 585 36.67 -46.87 36.91
CA GLY A 585 37.64 -45.87 37.35
C GLY A 585 37.41 -44.44 36.83
N GLN A 586 36.47 -44.19 35.91
CA GLN A 586 36.06 -42.83 35.54
C GLN A 586 34.85 -42.36 36.38
N SER A 587 34.98 -41.21 37.03
CA SER A 587 33.91 -40.58 37.82
C SER A 587 32.83 -39.97 36.92
N ALA A 588 31.57 -40.02 37.35
CA ALA A 588 30.43 -39.40 36.65
C ALA A 588 30.40 -37.85 36.74
N THR A 589 31.44 -37.22 37.30
CA THR A 589 31.57 -35.79 37.60
C THR A 589 31.87 -34.90 36.38
N LEU A 590 31.50 -35.34 35.18
CA LEU A 590 31.70 -34.61 33.91
C LEU A 590 30.40 -33.98 33.37
N LEU A 591 29.25 -34.35 33.90
CA LEU A 591 27.94 -33.83 33.50
C LEU A 591 27.37 -32.99 34.66
N SER A 592 26.78 -31.84 34.35
CA SER A 592 26.34 -30.86 35.36
C SER A 592 25.04 -31.26 36.06
N MET A 593 24.18 -32.02 35.40
CA MET A 593 22.91 -32.51 35.93
C MET A 593 22.87 -34.04 35.94
N ASN A 594 22.21 -34.63 36.94
CA ASN A 594 21.91 -36.06 36.99
C ASN A 594 20.43 -36.27 37.36
N ILE A 595 19.69 -36.98 36.51
CA ILE A 595 18.30 -37.38 36.71
C ILE A 595 18.31 -38.90 36.93
N ASP A 596 18.15 -39.33 38.17
CA ASP A 596 18.08 -40.75 38.51
C ASP A 596 16.63 -41.20 38.75
N LEU A 597 16.15 -42.08 37.87
CA LEU A 597 14.83 -42.70 37.92
C LEU A 597 14.92 -44.19 38.28
N SER A 598 16.10 -44.71 38.66
CA SER A 598 16.35 -46.14 38.85
C SER A 598 16.07 -46.69 40.25
N GLY A 599 15.91 -45.81 41.25
CA GLY A 599 15.45 -46.17 42.60
C GLY A 599 16.34 -47.18 43.32
N ASP A 600 17.65 -46.90 43.37
CA ASP A 600 18.69 -47.67 44.07
C ASP A 600 18.90 -49.12 43.62
N LYS A 601 18.37 -49.52 42.44
CA LYS A 601 18.51 -50.90 41.92
C LYS A 601 19.83 -51.10 41.14
N PRO A 602 20.60 -52.16 41.44
CA PRO A 602 21.82 -52.47 40.69
C PRO A 602 21.48 -53.00 39.29
N GLY A 603 21.86 -52.25 38.26
CA GLY A 603 21.64 -52.58 36.85
C GLY A 603 21.37 -51.37 35.94
N SER A 604 21.11 -50.20 36.51
CA SER A 604 20.54 -49.05 35.79
C SER A 604 21.31 -48.59 34.53
N ALA A 605 20.56 -48.51 33.42
CA ALA A 605 21.05 -47.99 32.15
C ALA A 605 21.30 -46.48 32.24
N ARG A 606 22.44 -46.01 31.70
CA ARG A 606 22.91 -44.62 31.82
C ARG A 606 23.10 -43.99 30.45
N LEU A 607 22.46 -42.85 30.24
CA LEU A 607 22.48 -42.09 28.99
C LEU A 607 23.07 -40.69 29.22
N ALA A 608 23.95 -40.24 28.34
CA ALA A 608 24.38 -38.84 28.29
C ALA A 608 23.45 -38.07 27.35
N CYS A 609 22.93 -36.94 27.81
CA CYS A 609 21.82 -36.25 27.18
C CYS A 609 22.07 -34.74 27.00
N LYS A 610 21.52 -34.18 25.92
CA LYS A 610 21.45 -32.74 25.63
C LYS A 610 20.02 -32.24 25.78
N ASN A 611 19.79 -31.19 26.57
CA ASN A 611 18.48 -30.55 26.71
C ASN A 611 18.15 -29.61 25.52
N ALA A 612 16.94 -29.76 24.98
CA ALA A 612 16.44 -29.11 23.76
C ALA A 612 15.65 -27.79 23.95
N ALA A 613 15.45 -27.31 25.18
CA ALA A 613 14.58 -26.16 25.47
C ALA A 613 15.00 -24.85 24.77
N ALA A 614 16.29 -24.67 24.46
CA ALA A 614 16.84 -23.49 23.77
C ALA A 614 16.42 -23.34 22.29
N ASP A 615 15.90 -24.41 21.70
CA ASP A 615 15.43 -24.50 20.30
C ASP A 615 13.88 -24.55 20.18
N VAL A 616 13.15 -24.34 21.29
CA VAL A 616 11.67 -24.35 21.31
C VAL A 616 11.10 -23.22 20.44
N ILE A 617 10.23 -23.60 19.51
CA ILE A 617 9.45 -22.73 18.65
C ILE A 617 8.11 -22.46 19.33
N GLN A 618 7.73 -21.19 19.47
CA GLN A 618 6.43 -20.81 20.00
C GLN A 618 5.38 -20.76 18.88
N LEU A 619 4.24 -21.41 19.09
CA LEU A 619 3.07 -21.38 18.22
C LEU A 619 1.86 -20.78 18.97
N PRO A 620 0.95 -20.07 18.28
CA PRO A 620 -0.25 -19.54 18.93
C PRO A 620 -1.18 -20.67 19.38
N ALA A 621 -1.67 -20.57 20.62
CA ALA A 621 -2.49 -21.60 21.24
C ALA A 621 -3.84 -21.77 20.53
N SER A 622 -4.11 -22.98 20.04
CA SER A 622 -5.30 -23.34 19.27
C SER A 622 -6.21 -24.24 20.11
N THR A 623 -7.08 -23.61 20.91
CA THR A 623 -8.08 -24.28 21.77
C THR A 623 -9.49 -24.16 21.16
N ARG A 624 -10.52 -24.64 21.86
CA ARG A 624 -11.92 -24.44 21.45
C ARG A 624 -12.40 -23.00 21.62
N GLU A 625 -11.72 -22.22 22.44
CA GLU A 625 -12.06 -20.83 22.80
C GLU A 625 -11.24 -19.80 22.02
N SER A 626 -10.05 -20.18 21.52
CA SER A 626 -9.20 -19.34 20.68
C SER A 626 -9.97 -18.77 19.48
N LYS A 627 -10.01 -17.44 19.37
CA LYS A 627 -10.60 -16.68 18.23
C LYS A 627 -9.53 -16.09 17.31
N HIS A 628 -8.40 -15.70 17.87
CA HIS A 628 -7.29 -15.01 17.21
C HIS A 628 -5.96 -15.64 17.63
N PRO A 629 -4.90 -15.57 16.81
CA PRO A 629 -3.60 -16.15 17.16
C PRO A 629 -2.83 -15.30 18.18
N PHE A 630 -3.18 -14.02 18.32
CA PHE A 630 -2.59 -13.08 19.26
C PHE A 630 -3.48 -12.90 20.50
N ILE A 631 -2.89 -12.45 21.60
CA ILE A 631 -3.60 -11.99 22.80
C ILE A 631 -3.98 -10.52 22.58
N GLY A 632 -5.24 -10.14 22.73
CA GLY A 632 -5.71 -8.77 22.62
C GLY A 632 -5.37 -7.91 23.84
N GLN A 633 -6.06 -6.77 23.95
CA GLN A 633 -5.94 -5.87 25.11
C GLN A 633 -6.81 -6.33 26.29
N ASP A 634 -7.99 -6.89 26.00
CA ASP A 634 -8.99 -7.33 26.97
C ASP A 634 -9.08 -8.87 27.08
N ASP A 635 -8.18 -9.61 26.41
CA ASP A 635 -8.10 -11.08 26.46
C ASP A 635 -7.17 -11.53 27.60
N GLU A 636 -7.56 -12.61 28.29
CA GLU A 636 -6.73 -13.28 29.31
C GLU A 636 -5.39 -13.80 28.75
N PRO A 637 -4.32 -13.88 29.56
CA PRO A 637 -2.99 -14.27 29.09
C PRO A 637 -2.88 -15.78 28.83
N VAL A 638 -3.12 -16.19 27.58
CA VAL A 638 -2.99 -17.60 27.15
C VAL A 638 -1.51 -17.96 26.89
N THR A 639 -1.04 -19.08 27.46
CA THR A 639 0.30 -19.61 27.19
C THR A 639 0.40 -20.18 25.77
N PRO A 640 1.40 -19.80 24.95
CA PRO A 640 1.58 -20.33 23.61
C PRO A 640 2.00 -21.81 23.64
N PHE A 641 1.62 -22.55 22.60
CA PHE A 641 2.07 -23.94 22.44
C PHE A 641 3.57 -23.97 22.14
N SER A 642 4.26 -24.95 22.71
CA SER A 642 5.68 -25.21 22.48
C SER A 642 5.85 -26.32 21.44
N TYR A 643 6.55 -26.01 20.36
CA TYR A 643 6.82 -26.90 19.24
C TYR A 643 8.33 -27.13 19.09
N LEU A 644 8.73 -28.36 18.81
CA LEU A 644 10.10 -28.72 18.44
C LEU A 644 10.06 -29.46 17.10
N GLN A 645 10.99 -29.10 16.21
CA GLN A 645 11.18 -29.74 14.91
C GLN A 645 12.67 -29.89 14.63
N TYR A 646 13.09 -31.12 14.36
CA TYR A 646 14.45 -31.46 13.94
C TYR A 646 14.38 -32.35 12.71
N GLU A 647 15.27 -32.14 11.74
CA GLU A 647 15.49 -33.12 10.67
C GLU A 647 16.40 -34.22 11.19
N LEU A 648 16.32 -35.45 10.65
CA LEU A 648 17.13 -36.56 11.17
C LEU A 648 18.64 -36.27 11.15
N ALA A 649 19.11 -35.42 10.24
CA ALA A 649 20.49 -34.94 10.17
C ALA A 649 20.93 -34.09 11.39
N ASP A 650 20.02 -33.38 12.05
CA ASP A 650 20.33 -32.58 13.26
C ASP A 650 20.58 -33.45 14.51
N ILE A 651 20.08 -34.69 14.50
CA ILE A 651 19.94 -35.54 15.70
C ILE A 651 20.60 -36.92 15.56
N ALA A 652 21.19 -37.24 14.40
CA ALA A 652 21.76 -38.55 14.07
C ALA A 652 22.83 -39.08 15.05
N ASP A 653 23.50 -38.20 15.79
CA ASP A 653 24.49 -38.57 16.83
C ASP A 653 23.85 -39.19 18.10
N HIS A 654 22.52 -39.16 18.22
CA HIS A 654 21.78 -39.63 19.39
C HIS A 654 20.99 -40.90 19.05
N GLN A 655 20.72 -41.72 20.08
CA GLN A 655 20.03 -43.01 19.93
C GLN A 655 18.55 -42.91 20.34
N PHE A 656 18.24 -42.05 21.31
CA PHE A 656 16.89 -41.88 21.85
C PHE A 656 16.54 -40.41 22.02
N VAL A 657 15.27 -40.07 21.83
CA VAL A 657 14.67 -38.85 22.38
C VAL A 657 13.95 -39.25 23.67
N ALA A 658 14.42 -38.71 24.79
CA ALA A 658 13.82 -38.93 26.10
C ALA A 658 12.88 -37.75 26.43
N ILE A 659 11.62 -38.07 26.71
CA ILE A 659 10.59 -37.13 27.15
C ILE A 659 10.29 -37.46 28.60
N VAL A 660 10.64 -36.55 29.51
CA VAL A 660 10.55 -36.76 30.96
C VAL A 660 9.36 -35.99 31.51
N ASP A 661 8.40 -36.72 32.07
CA ASP A 661 7.38 -36.17 32.97
C ASP A 661 8.01 -36.01 34.36
N LYS A 662 8.14 -34.76 34.81
CA LYS A 662 8.69 -34.38 36.12
C LYS A 662 7.60 -34.15 37.17
N ALA A 663 6.31 -34.22 36.81
CA ALA A 663 5.22 -34.02 37.74
C ALA A 663 5.02 -35.26 38.64
N THR A 664 4.90 -35.05 39.95
CA THR A 664 4.57 -36.09 40.95
C THR A 664 3.08 -36.15 41.29
N GLU A 665 2.30 -35.17 40.83
CA GLU A 665 0.86 -35.05 41.07
C GLU A 665 0.08 -34.92 39.75
N PRO A 666 -1.12 -35.52 39.62
CA PRO A 666 -1.92 -35.46 38.40
C PRO A 666 -2.28 -34.02 38.01
N SER A 667 -1.64 -33.48 36.98
CA SER A 667 -1.81 -32.08 36.57
C SER A 667 -2.21 -31.94 35.08
N PRO A 668 -2.99 -30.91 34.73
CA PRO A 668 -3.40 -30.68 33.36
C PRO A 668 -2.21 -30.29 32.48
N GLY A 669 -2.27 -30.75 31.23
CA GLY A 669 -1.30 -30.53 30.18
C GLY A 669 -1.14 -31.78 29.31
N TRP A 670 -0.66 -31.62 28.09
CA TRP A 670 -0.48 -32.70 27.13
C TRP A 670 0.80 -32.54 26.31
N VAL A 671 1.32 -33.65 25.79
CA VAL A 671 2.42 -33.65 24.81
C VAL A 671 2.19 -34.76 23.79
N VAL A 672 2.38 -34.41 22.51
CA VAL A 672 2.40 -35.32 21.36
C VAL A 672 3.79 -35.27 20.75
N ALA A 673 4.44 -36.41 20.55
CA ALA A 673 5.75 -36.51 19.94
C ALA A 673 5.83 -37.70 18.97
N GLU A 674 6.38 -37.47 17.78
CA GLU A 674 6.42 -38.47 16.71
C GLU A 674 7.62 -38.29 15.77
N PHE A 675 7.98 -39.38 15.09
CA PHE A 675 8.81 -39.33 13.89
C PHE A 675 7.89 -39.45 12.67
N SER A 676 7.96 -38.49 11.76
CA SER A 676 7.14 -38.44 10.54
C SER A 676 8.00 -38.37 9.27
N ASP A 677 7.52 -38.99 8.20
CA ASP A 677 8.14 -38.94 6.87
C ASP A 677 7.74 -37.63 6.16
N ASN A 678 8.73 -36.90 5.62
CA ASN A 678 8.49 -35.72 4.79
C ASN A 678 7.68 -36.04 3.51
N VAL A 679 7.79 -37.23 2.93
CA VAL A 679 7.03 -37.64 1.74
C VAL A 679 5.54 -37.85 2.07
N VAL A 680 5.24 -38.40 3.25
CA VAL A 680 3.84 -38.59 3.70
C VAL A 680 3.23 -37.26 4.15
N SER A 681 4.00 -36.43 4.85
CA SER A 681 3.52 -35.15 5.40
C SER A 681 3.47 -34.01 4.38
N LYS A 682 4.31 -33.99 3.33
CA LYS A 682 4.29 -32.95 2.28
C LYS A 682 3.51 -33.37 1.04
N ARG A 683 2.44 -32.65 0.71
CA ARG A 683 1.65 -32.85 -0.51
C ARG A 683 1.70 -31.63 -1.42
N VAL A 684 2.11 -31.82 -2.68
CA VAL A 684 2.17 -30.73 -3.67
C VAL A 684 0.90 -30.73 -4.52
N GLY A 685 0.14 -29.64 -4.45
CA GLY A 685 -1.05 -29.40 -5.26
C GLY A 685 -0.68 -29.00 -6.69
N SER A 686 -0.57 -29.96 -7.60
CA SER A 686 -0.23 -29.79 -9.03
C SER A 686 -1.34 -29.13 -9.89
N LEU A 687 -2.18 -28.30 -9.27
CA LEU A 687 -3.29 -27.60 -9.93
C LEU A 687 -2.80 -26.30 -10.57
N SER A 688 -3.03 -26.15 -11.88
CA SER A 688 -2.84 -24.86 -12.55
C SER A 688 -3.89 -23.84 -12.10
N LEU A 689 -3.51 -22.56 -12.05
CA LEU A 689 -4.37 -21.45 -11.61
C LEU A 689 -5.75 -21.46 -12.30
N LYS A 690 -5.81 -21.81 -13.59
CA LYS A 690 -7.07 -21.95 -14.36
C LYS A 690 -8.01 -23.04 -13.81
N LYS A 691 -7.48 -24.18 -13.35
CA LYS A 691 -8.27 -25.25 -12.71
C LYS A 691 -8.74 -24.82 -11.32
N LEU A 692 -7.84 -24.18 -10.55
CA LEU A 692 -8.13 -23.67 -9.21
C LEU A 692 -9.24 -22.60 -9.20
N LEU A 693 -9.23 -21.70 -10.20
CA LEU A 693 -10.28 -20.70 -10.41
C LEU A 693 -11.64 -21.32 -10.79
N ALA A 694 -11.65 -22.39 -11.58
CA ALA A 694 -12.88 -23.00 -12.09
C ALA A 694 -13.57 -23.97 -11.11
N PHE A 695 -12.79 -24.71 -10.30
CA PHE A 695 -13.31 -25.82 -9.47
C PHE A 695 -12.82 -25.78 -8.01
N GLY A 696 -11.92 -24.86 -7.65
CA GLY A 696 -11.22 -24.88 -6.38
C GLY A 696 -10.21 -26.02 -6.26
N MET A 697 -9.69 -26.22 -5.04
CA MET A 697 -8.95 -27.39 -4.63
C MET A 697 -9.74 -28.11 -3.53
N LYS A 698 -9.75 -29.45 -3.58
CA LYS A 698 -10.25 -30.30 -2.50
C LYS A 698 -9.23 -31.41 -2.27
N THR A 699 -8.84 -31.63 -1.01
CA THR A 699 -7.82 -32.60 -0.61
C THR A 699 -8.23 -33.23 0.71
N LYS A 700 -8.36 -34.55 0.73
CA LYS A 700 -8.64 -35.29 1.96
C LYS A 700 -7.33 -35.64 2.66
N LEU A 701 -7.17 -35.20 3.90
CA LEU A 701 -6.14 -35.74 4.80
C LEU A 701 -6.64 -37.09 5.33
N PRO A 702 -5.79 -38.13 5.37
CA PRO A 702 -6.19 -39.46 5.83
C PRO A 702 -6.54 -39.47 7.32
N ASP A 703 -7.22 -40.53 7.74
CA ASP A 703 -7.49 -40.90 9.12
C ASP A 703 -6.20 -41.11 9.91
N THR A 704 -5.29 -41.89 9.33
CA THR A 704 -3.92 -42.16 9.77
C THR A 704 -2.97 -41.16 9.12
N ARG A 705 -2.54 -40.16 9.90
CA ARG A 705 -1.66 -39.07 9.45
C ARG A 705 -0.71 -38.65 10.57
N PRO A 706 0.46 -38.08 10.23
CA PRO A 706 1.25 -37.32 11.20
C PRO A 706 0.48 -36.09 11.69
N MET A 707 0.87 -35.59 12.86
CA MET A 707 0.35 -34.38 13.51
C MET A 707 0.42 -33.15 12.58
N VAL A 708 1.48 -33.03 11.77
CA VAL A 708 1.73 -31.89 10.88
C VAL A 708 1.66 -32.30 9.41
N MET A 709 0.70 -31.74 8.67
CA MET A 709 0.56 -31.90 7.22
C MET A 709 0.88 -30.58 6.50
N GLU A 710 1.67 -30.64 5.43
CA GLU A 710 2.10 -29.48 4.64
C GLU A 710 1.55 -29.60 3.22
N VAL A 711 0.77 -28.61 2.79
CA VAL A 711 0.18 -28.54 1.44
C VAL A 711 0.77 -27.35 0.70
N ASN A 712 1.69 -27.62 -0.24
CA ASN A 712 2.29 -26.60 -1.11
C ASN A 712 1.45 -26.42 -2.38
N ILE A 713 1.16 -25.19 -2.79
CA ILE A 713 0.29 -24.86 -3.92
C ILE A 713 0.97 -23.83 -4.84
N PRO A 714 1.83 -24.27 -5.78
CA PRO A 714 2.67 -23.37 -6.58
C PRO A 714 1.92 -22.32 -7.43
N ALA A 715 0.68 -22.59 -7.82
CA ALA A 715 -0.16 -21.66 -8.58
C ALA A 715 -0.66 -20.43 -7.79
N LEU A 716 -0.32 -20.32 -6.50
CA LEU A 716 -0.77 -19.27 -5.58
C LEU A 716 0.34 -18.27 -5.25
N HIS A 717 0.84 -17.58 -6.27
CA HIS A 717 1.85 -16.52 -6.15
C HIS A 717 1.29 -15.10 -6.27
N SER A 718 0.08 -14.91 -6.80
CA SER A 718 -0.46 -13.58 -7.16
C SER A 718 -1.20 -12.90 -6.02
N SER A 719 -0.76 -11.70 -5.62
CA SER A 719 -1.30 -10.95 -4.47
C SER A 719 -2.64 -10.27 -4.72
N LEU A 720 -3.12 -10.27 -5.98
CA LEU A 720 -4.40 -9.69 -6.39
C LEU A 720 -5.63 -10.56 -6.07
N LEU A 721 -5.41 -11.80 -5.64
CA LEU A 721 -6.47 -12.77 -5.38
C LEU A 721 -6.52 -13.15 -3.89
N SER A 722 -7.72 -13.35 -3.38
CA SER A 722 -8.00 -13.85 -2.03
C SER A 722 -8.78 -15.17 -2.08
N TYR A 723 -8.63 -16.00 -1.05
CA TYR A 723 -9.17 -17.36 -1.05
C TYR A 723 -9.85 -17.69 0.28
N ASN A 724 -10.91 -18.49 0.22
CA ASN A 724 -11.57 -19.07 1.39
C ASN A 724 -11.08 -20.51 1.56
N LEU A 725 -10.38 -20.77 2.66
CA LEU A 725 -9.94 -22.08 3.11
C LEU A 725 -10.98 -22.62 4.10
N ASN A 726 -11.56 -23.77 3.82
CA ASN A 726 -12.41 -24.52 4.76
C ASN A 726 -11.67 -25.80 5.18
N VAL A 727 -11.66 -26.06 6.48
CA VAL A 727 -11.09 -27.26 7.10
C VAL A 727 -12.22 -28.01 7.80
N GLY A 728 -12.41 -29.29 7.45
CA GLY A 728 -13.43 -30.13 8.04
C GLY A 728 -13.21 -30.36 9.54
N ASN A 729 -14.30 -30.42 10.31
CA ASN A 729 -14.25 -30.80 11.72
C ASN A 729 -13.65 -32.21 11.87
N GLN A 730 -12.79 -32.40 12.87
CA GLN A 730 -12.38 -33.73 13.30
C GLN A 730 -13.50 -34.35 14.16
N ALA A 731 -13.89 -35.58 13.82
CA ALA A 731 -14.67 -36.40 14.73
C ALA A 731 -13.66 -37.10 15.67
N CYS A 732 -13.74 -36.83 16.95
CA CYS A 732 -12.93 -37.46 17.99
C CYS A 732 -13.86 -38.26 18.91
N GLY A 733 -13.39 -39.38 19.44
CA GLY A 733 -14.16 -40.19 20.40
C GLY A 733 -14.33 -39.51 21.76
N ASP A 734 -14.85 -40.27 22.73
CA ASP A 734 -15.28 -39.74 24.04
C ASP A 734 -14.17 -39.07 24.86
N GLU A 735 -12.90 -39.39 24.62
CA GLU A 735 -11.75 -38.70 25.23
C GLU A 735 -11.56 -37.25 24.76
N GLY A 736 -12.17 -36.87 23.64
CA GLY A 736 -12.02 -35.56 23.03
C GLY A 736 -10.67 -35.29 22.35
N GLN A 737 -10.60 -34.12 21.71
CA GLN A 737 -9.39 -33.60 21.05
C GLN A 737 -8.46 -32.91 22.05
N LEU A 738 -7.15 -33.00 21.82
CA LEU A 738 -6.11 -32.27 22.57
C LEU A 738 -6.08 -30.78 22.22
N PHE A 739 -6.17 -30.46 20.92
CA PHE A 739 -6.15 -29.09 20.39
C PHE A 739 -7.09 -28.96 19.17
N THR A 740 -7.48 -27.73 18.82
CA THR A 740 -8.24 -27.48 17.58
C THR A 740 -7.31 -27.27 16.39
N PRO A 741 -7.74 -27.56 15.14
CA PRO A 741 -6.91 -27.38 13.96
C PRO A 741 -6.28 -25.99 13.88
N LEU A 742 -4.94 -25.97 13.83
CA LEU A 742 -4.12 -24.77 13.65
C LEU A 742 -3.59 -24.78 12.21
N VAL A 743 -3.68 -23.65 11.50
CA VAL A 743 -3.14 -23.49 10.16
C VAL A 743 -2.15 -22.33 10.12
N ARG A 744 -0.94 -22.58 9.62
CA ARG A 744 0.02 -21.56 9.19
C ARG A 744 0.01 -21.50 7.67
N GLN A 745 -0.49 -20.39 7.14
CA GLN A 745 -0.12 -19.93 5.81
C GLN A 745 1.33 -19.42 5.87
N TYR A 746 2.16 -19.73 4.88
CA TYR A 746 3.44 -19.04 4.71
C TYR A 746 3.91 -18.91 3.25
N LEU A 747 4.82 -17.96 3.04
CA LEU A 747 5.62 -17.74 1.84
C LEU A 747 7.11 -17.85 2.21
N SER A 748 7.90 -18.54 1.40
CA SER A 748 9.35 -18.68 1.64
C SER A 748 10.15 -17.42 1.29
N LYS A 749 9.70 -16.62 0.31
CA LYS A 749 10.19 -15.25 0.03
C LYS A 749 9.01 -14.39 -0.50
N PRO A 750 8.75 -13.18 0.04
CA PRO A 750 9.31 -12.62 1.28
C PRO A 750 8.80 -13.39 2.51
N TYR A 751 9.45 -13.27 3.68
CA TYR A 751 9.08 -14.06 4.87
C TYR A 751 7.77 -13.58 5.50
N GLU A 752 6.66 -14.10 4.96
CA GLU A 752 5.32 -13.96 5.50
C GLU A 752 4.89 -15.30 6.11
N SER A 753 4.53 -15.32 7.39
CA SER A 753 3.73 -16.38 8.00
C SER A 753 2.50 -15.77 8.64
N LYS A 754 1.36 -16.46 8.53
CA LYS A 754 0.08 -16.03 9.09
C LYS A 754 -0.64 -17.23 9.70
N TYR A 755 -0.97 -17.11 10.98
CA TYR A 755 -1.58 -18.18 11.75
C TYR A 755 -3.10 -18.00 11.88
N PHE A 756 -3.81 -19.12 11.79
CA PHE A 756 -5.24 -19.22 12.02
C PHE A 756 -5.46 -20.32 13.05
N VAL A 757 -6.07 -19.98 14.18
CA VAL A 757 -6.44 -20.90 15.27
C VAL A 757 -7.88 -21.38 15.10
N ASN A 758 -8.22 -22.53 15.69
CA ASN A 758 -9.60 -23.05 15.77
C ASN A 758 -10.29 -23.15 14.38
N VAL A 759 -9.54 -23.59 13.37
CA VAL A 759 -9.90 -23.38 11.97
C VAL A 759 -11.04 -24.28 11.52
N LYS A 760 -12.15 -23.65 11.13
CA LYS A 760 -13.24 -24.22 10.34
C LYS A 760 -13.33 -23.54 8.97
N GLN A 761 -13.22 -22.21 8.96
CA GLN A 761 -13.11 -21.36 7.77
C GLN A 761 -12.07 -20.26 8.03
N ALA A 762 -11.20 -19.99 7.07
CA ALA A 762 -10.14 -18.98 7.13
C ALA A 762 -10.04 -18.17 5.83
N SER A 763 -9.66 -16.90 5.97
CA SER A 763 -9.46 -15.92 4.88
C SER A 763 -7.98 -15.81 4.53
N ILE A 764 -7.61 -16.40 3.39
CA ILE A 764 -6.24 -16.50 2.86
C ILE A 764 -5.98 -15.32 1.91
N ASN A 765 -5.05 -14.46 2.27
CA ASN A 765 -4.62 -13.26 1.55
C ASN A 765 -3.07 -13.19 1.61
N LEU A 766 -2.38 -12.78 0.54
CA LEU A 766 -0.91 -12.96 0.44
C LEU A 766 -0.18 -11.76 -0.16
N HIS A 767 1.08 -11.56 0.26
CA HIS A 767 1.99 -10.51 -0.21
C HIS A 767 3.13 -11.06 -1.09
N GLY A 768 2.75 -11.89 -2.07
CA GLY A 768 3.65 -12.49 -3.06
C GLY A 768 3.98 -11.55 -4.23
N VAL A 769 3.72 -11.98 -5.45
CA VAL A 769 3.91 -11.17 -6.66
C VAL A 769 2.83 -10.11 -6.76
N ALA A 770 3.22 -8.83 -6.74
CA ALA A 770 2.34 -7.68 -6.88
C ALA A 770 2.64 -6.89 -8.18
N PRO A 771 1.67 -6.13 -8.71
CA PRO A 771 1.88 -5.27 -9.87
C PRO A 771 3.04 -4.29 -9.69
N PHE A 772 3.79 -4.05 -10.77
CA PHE A 772 4.91 -3.11 -10.83
C PHE A 772 6.07 -3.42 -9.86
N MET A 773 6.16 -4.63 -9.31
CA MET A 773 7.30 -5.05 -8.51
C MET A 773 8.48 -5.48 -9.40
N PRO A 774 9.71 -5.05 -9.12
CA PRO A 774 10.90 -5.58 -9.79
C PRO A 774 11.10 -7.08 -9.47
N PRO A 775 11.73 -7.85 -10.37
CA PRO A 775 12.12 -9.24 -10.11
C PRO A 775 13.14 -9.36 -8.95
N PRO A 776 13.19 -10.51 -8.24
CA PRO A 776 14.18 -10.77 -7.20
C PRO A 776 15.60 -10.90 -7.79
N LEU A 777 16.63 -10.68 -6.96
CA LEU A 777 18.04 -10.90 -7.30
C LEU A 777 18.35 -12.38 -7.55
N GLU A 778 17.70 -13.28 -6.80
CA GLU A 778 17.88 -14.73 -6.87
C GLU A 778 16.64 -15.40 -7.48
N SER A 779 16.84 -16.41 -8.32
CA SER A 779 15.76 -17.30 -8.77
C SER A 779 15.13 -18.02 -7.58
N ARG A 780 13.80 -18.04 -7.47
CA ARG A 780 13.05 -18.71 -6.39
C ARG A 780 13.03 -20.24 -6.56
N GLN A 781 14.16 -20.89 -6.29
CA GLN A 781 14.31 -22.34 -6.38
C GLN A 781 13.48 -23.07 -5.31
N GLY A 782 12.85 -24.19 -5.69
CA GLY A 782 12.18 -25.14 -4.79
C GLY A 782 10.81 -24.74 -4.21
N HIS A 783 10.59 -23.46 -3.91
CA HIS A 783 9.41 -22.99 -3.17
C HIS A 783 8.71 -21.78 -3.83
N GLU A 784 8.13 -22.00 -5.01
CA GLU A 784 7.16 -21.07 -5.60
C GLU A 784 5.74 -21.30 -5.05
N GLY A 785 4.97 -20.22 -4.92
CA GLY A 785 3.59 -20.24 -4.41
C GLY A 785 3.46 -20.23 -2.88
N ILE A 786 2.23 -20.46 -2.41
CA ILE A 786 1.88 -20.50 -0.99
C ILE A 786 2.03 -21.92 -0.44
N SER A 787 2.43 -22.04 0.83
CA SER A 787 2.37 -23.31 1.56
C SER A 787 1.49 -23.20 2.80
N LEU A 788 0.69 -24.23 3.05
CA LEU A 788 -0.21 -24.36 4.20
C LEU A 788 0.29 -25.49 5.10
N GLN A 789 0.88 -25.16 6.24
CA GLN A 789 1.14 -26.13 7.32
C GLN A 789 -0.12 -26.20 8.19
N ILE A 790 -0.59 -27.42 8.44
CA ILE A 790 -1.83 -27.73 9.15
C ILE A 790 -1.46 -28.70 10.28
N TRP A 791 -1.60 -28.25 11.52
CA TRP A 791 -1.50 -29.11 12.70
C TRP A 791 -2.88 -29.66 13.01
N THR A 792 -2.96 -30.96 13.21
CA THR A 792 -4.19 -31.70 13.51
C THR A 792 -3.94 -32.70 14.63
N ASP A 793 -4.93 -32.95 15.47
CA ASP A 793 -4.84 -34.03 16.44
C ASP A 793 -4.76 -35.38 15.69
N PRO A 794 -3.71 -36.20 15.93
CA PRO A 794 -3.60 -37.52 15.34
C PRO A 794 -4.46 -38.58 16.08
N THR A 795 -4.84 -38.34 17.34
CA THR A 795 -5.60 -39.31 18.16
C THR A 795 -7.04 -39.50 17.69
N CYS A 796 -7.60 -38.51 16.97
CA CYS A 796 -9.02 -38.53 16.58
C CYS A 796 -9.37 -39.54 15.47
N GLY A 797 -8.38 -40.12 14.76
CA GLY A 797 -8.61 -41.23 13.82
C GLY A 797 -9.59 -40.97 12.66
N SER A 798 -9.91 -39.71 12.34
CA SER A 798 -10.93 -39.33 11.36
C SER A 798 -10.35 -38.49 10.22
N THR A 799 -10.79 -38.73 8.98
CA THR A 799 -10.32 -37.99 7.79
C THR A 799 -10.72 -36.51 7.85
N VAL A 800 -9.83 -35.61 7.42
CA VAL A 800 -10.07 -34.16 7.42
C VAL A 800 -10.13 -33.63 5.99
N ASP A 801 -11.28 -33.10 5.60
CA ASP A 801 -11.49 -32.50 4.28
C ASP A 801 -10.98 -31.06 4.27
N VAL A 802 -9.90 -30.81 3.53
CA VAL A 802 -9.38 -29.47 3.27
C VAL A 802 -9.86 -29.01 1.90
N SER A 803 -10.46 -27.82 1.83
CA SER A 803 -10.88 -27.23 0.55
C SER A 803 -10.56 -25.76 0.46
N LEU A 804 -10.08 -25.33 -0.71
CA LEU A 804 -9.66 -23.96 -0.99
C LEU A 804 -10.41 -23.45 -2.22
N THR A 805 -11.05 -22.29 -2.09
CA THR A 805 -11.89 -21.68 -3.12
C THR A 805 -11.52 -20.21 -3.32
N VAL A 806 -11.68 -19.67 -4.53
CA VAL A 806 -11.32 -18.28 -4.81
C VAL A 806 -12.44 -17.35 -4.36
N ASP A 807 -12.14 -16.41 -3.46
CA ASP A 807 -13.06 -15.33 -3.08
C ASP A 807 -12.96 -14.22 -4.13
N VAL A 808 -13.72 -14.37 -5.21
CA VAL A 808 -13.81 -13.38 -6.30
C VAL A 808 -14.28 -12.03 -5.77
N PHE A 809 -15.15 -12.00 -4.75
CA PHE A 809 -15.65 -10.74 -4.17
C PHE A 809 -14.57 -10.06 -3.35
N GLY A 810 -13.93 -10.78 -2.42
CA GLY A 810 -12.79 -10.31 -1.63
C GLY A 810 -11.59 -9.84 -2.46
N SER A 811 -11.40 -10.43 -3.65
CA SER A 811 -10.31 -10.07 -4.57
C SER A 811 -10.48 -8.65 -5.15
N PHE A 812 -11.71 -8.15 -5.33
CA PHE A 812 -11.94 -6.77 -5.77
C PHE A 812 -11.35 -5.74 -4.79
N GLY A 813 -11.41 -6.00 -3.48
CA GLY A 813 -10.83 -5.12 -2.46
C GLY A 813 -9.31 -5.01 -2.55
N LYS A 814 -8.62 -6.06 -3.03
CA LYS A 814 -7.16 -6.07 -3.20
C LYS A 814 -6.68 -5.27 -4.42
N LEU A 815 -7.58 -4.85 -5.31
CA LEU A 815 -7.26 -3.99 -6.46
C LEU A 815 -6.97 -2.53 -6.04
N TYR A 816 -7.70 -1.98 -5.06
CA TYR A 816 -7.65 -0.55 -4.74
C TYR A 816 -6.23 -0.06 -4.38
N MET A 817 -5.59 -0.69 -3.41
CA MET A 817 -4.25 -0.28 -2.94
C MET A 817 -3.17 -0.37 -4.02
N ARG A 818 -3.24 -1.39 -4.89
CA ARG A 818 -2.20 -1.69 -5.89
C ARG A 818 -2.40 -0.97 -7.22
N TYR A 819 -3.61 -0.48 -7.50
CA TYR A 819 -3.93 0.25 -8.72
C TYR A 819 -4.42 1.69 -8.50
N ARG A 820 -4.30 2.25 -7.29
CA ARG A 820 -4.74 3.63 -6.97
C ARG A 820 -4.19 4.72 -7.92
N THR A 821 -2.97 4.57 -8.44
CA THR A 821 -2.37 5.52 -9.41
C THR A 821 -3.02 5.47 -10.79
N ILE A 822 -3.67 4.36 -11.17
CA ILE A 822 -4.45 4.26 -12.42
C ILE A 822 -5.61 5.27 -12.43
N ILE A 823 -6.17 5.57 -11.25
CA ILE A 823 -7.25 6.54 -11.08
C ILE A 823 -6.81 7.94 -11.55
N ALA A 824 -5.51 8.27 -11.55
CA ALA A 824 -5.00 9.51 -12.14
C ALA A 824 -4.73 9.39 -13.65
N ALA A 825 -4.11 8.29 -14.09
CA ALA A 825 -3.58 8.15 -15.45
C ALA A 825 -4.65 7.78 -16.50
N PHE A 826 -5.48 6.77 -16.24
CA PHE A 826 -6.41 6.25 -17.25
C PHE A 826 -7.56 7.22 -17.60
N PRO A 827 -8.12 8.03 -16.68
CA PRO A 827 -9.13 9.02 -17.07
C PRO A 827 -8.54 10.17 -17.91
N LEU A 828 -7.25 10.51 -17.76
CA LEU A 828 -6.57 11.44 -18.69
C LEU A 828 -6.55 10.87 -20.12
N LEU A 829 -6.25 9.57 -20.27
CA LEU A 829 -6.38 8.83 -21.54
C LEU A 829 -7.79 9.02 -22.15
N ILE A 830 -8.85 8.90 -21.35
CA ILE A 830 -10.23 9.12 -21.81
C ILE A 830 -10.46 10.59 -22.21
N VAL A 831 -10.04 11.56 -21.39
CA VAL A 831 -10.20 13.01 -21.67
C VAL A 831 -9.46 13.41 -22.96
N CYS A 832 -8.23 12.94 -23.17
CA CYS A 832 -7.45 13.18 -24.37
C CYS A 832 -8.10 12.56 -25.62
N LEU A 833 -8.63 11.33 -25.54
CA LEU A 833 -9.39 10.73 -26.64
C LEU A 833 -10.64 11.54 -27.00
N VAL A 834 -11.39 12.03 -26.01
CA VAL A 834 -12.58 12.86 -26.23
C VAL A 834 -12.22 14.19 -26.89
N ILE A 835 -11.22 14.91 -26.39
CA ILE A 835 -10.79 16.21 -26.95
C ILE A 835 -10.21 16.04 -28.35
N GLY A 836 -9.37 15.02 -28.58
CA GLY A 836 -8.88 14.68 -29.92
C GLY A 836 -10.03 14.38 -30.88
N LYS A 837 -11.10 13.72 -30.42
CA LYS A 837 -12.28 13.45 -31.25
C LYS A 837 -13.15 14.69 -31.49
N GLN A 838 -13.33 15.58 -30.50
CA GLN A 838 -14.00 16.86 -30.67
C GLN A 838 -13.27 17.74 -31.71
N LEU A 839 -11.94 17.78 -31.68
CA LEU A 839 -11.13 18.52 -32.65
C LEU A 839 -11.23 17.93 -34.07
N SER A 840 -11.24 16.61 -34.22
CA SER A 840 -11.55 15.96 -35.52
C SER A 840 -12.94 16.39 -36.01
N LEU A 841 -13.99 16.24 -35.20
CA LEU A 841 -15.35 16.59 -35.59
C LEU A 841 -15.48 18.09 -35.93
N TYR A 842 -14.77 18.97 -35.23
CA TYR A 842 -14.75 20.40 -35.53
C TYR A 842 -14.04 20.72 -36.85
N ASN A 843 -12.90 20.09 -37.16
CA ASN A 843 -12.21 20.27 -38.44
C ASN A 843 -12.99 19.66 -39.62
N ASP A 844 -13.69 18.55 -39.42
CA ASP A 844 -14.46 17.85 -40.46
C ASP A 844 -15.85 18.47 -40.72
N THR A 845 -16.58 18.88 -39.67
CA THR A 845 -17.98 19.35 -39.76
C THR A 845 -18.17 20.83 -39.43
N GLY A 846 -17.19 21.46 -38.78
CA GLY A 846 -17.27 22.86 -38.35
C GLY A 846 -18.09 23.13 -37.09
N ILE A 847 -18.66 22.10 -36.45
CA ILE A 847 -19.45 22.17 -35.22
C ILE A 847 -18.62 21.65 -34.06
N PHE A 848 -18.44 22.45 -33.00
CA PHE A 848 -17.75 21.99 -31.80
C PHE A 848 -18.76 21.36 -30.84
N VAL A 849 -18.82 20.03 -30.85
CA VAL A 849 -19.76 19.24 -30.05
C VAL A 849 -19.44 19.30 -28.55
N SER A 850 -20.46 19.09 -27.71
CA SER A 850 -20.27 19.06 -26.26
C SER A 850 -19.37 17.90 -25.81
N PHE A 851 -18.77 18.00 -24.63
CA PHE A 851 -17.92 16.93 -24.08
C PHE A 851 -18.71 15.60 -23.94
N THR A 852 -19.98 15.68 -23.54
CA THR A 852 -20.92 14.54 -23.47
C THR A 852 -21.14 13.86 -24.83
N GLU A 853 -21.28 14.64 -25.92
CA GLU A 853 -21.41 14.10 -27.28
C GLU A 853 -20.08 13.54 -27.82
N GLY A 854 -18.96 14.18 -27.48
CA GLY A 854 -17.62 13.66 -27.77
C GLY A 854 -17.36 12.32 -27.06
N MET A 855 -17.82 12.17 -25.81
CA MET A 855 -17.78 10.92 -25.06
C MET A 855 -18.61 9.82 -25.74
N ASP A 856 -19.88 10.06 -26.08
CA ASP A 856 -20.71 9.04 -26.77
C ASP A 856 -20.12 8.65 -28.14
N ALA A 857 -19.53 9.60 -28.88
CA ALA A 857 -18.82 9.31 -30.12
C ALA A 857 -17.56 8.44 -29.90
N CYS A 858 -16.86 8.60 -28.78
CA CYS A 858 -15.71 7.77 -28.42
C CYS A 858 -16.12 6.39 -27.90
N LEU A 859 -17.17 6.29 -27.09
CA LEU A 859 -17.68 5.02 -26.54
C LEU A 859 -18.19 4.06 -27.62
N ARG A 860 -18.72 4.58 -28.74
CA ARG A 860 -19.17 3.77 -29.88
C ARG A 860 -18.05 3.16 -30.72
N ARG A 861 -16.80 3.64 -30.64
CA ARG A 861 -15.72 3.18 -31.53
C ARG A 861 -14.31 3.33 -30.96
N SER A 862 -13.91 4.54 -30.57
CA SER A 862 -12.52 4.84 -30.16
C SER A 862 -12.11 4.08 -28.89
N ILE A 863 -12.93 4.16 -27.83
CA ILE A 863 -12.59 3.57 -26.52
C ILE A 863 -12.59 2.04 -26.58
N PRO A 864 -13.60 1.34 -27.16
CA PRO A 864 -13.55 -0.12 -27.30
C PRO A 864 -12.35 -0.61 -28.12
N LEU A 865 -11.99 0.09 -29.20
CA LEU A 865 -10.84 -0.28 -30.03
C LEU A 865 -9.52 -0.07 -29.28
N VAL A 866 -9.35 1.07 -28.60
CA VAL A 866 -8.16 1.34 -27.77
C VAL A 866 -8.03 0.31 -26.65
N MET A 867 -9.12 0.00 -25.93
CA MET A 867 -9.08 -1.00 -24.86
C MET A 867 -8.75 -2.41 -25.39
N LEU A 868 -9.23 -2.78 -26.58
CA LEU A 868 -8.86 -4.03 -27.25
C LEU A 868 -7.38 -4.05 -27.67
N CYS A 869 -6.82 -2.94 -28.15
CA CYS A 869 -5.38 -2.85 -28.42
C CYS A 869 -4.56 -2.96 -27.13
N LEU A 870 -4.99 -2.30 -26.04
CA LEU A 870 -4.31 -2.34 -24.75
C LEU A 870 -4.41 -3.70 -24.05
N THR A 871 -5.50 -4.47 -24.19
CA THR A 871 -5.56 -5.87 -23.70
C THR A 871 -4.59 -6.77 -24.46
N ILE A 872 -4.50 -6.63 -25.79
CA ILE A 872 -3.55 -7.39 -26.61
C ILE A 872 -2.11 -7.04 -26.22
N VAL A 873 -1.77 -5.75 -26.07
CA VAL A 873 -0.45 -5.31 -25.60
C VAL A 873 -0.16 -5.85 -24.20
N SER A 874 -1.12 -5.77 -23.26
CA SER A 874 -0.96 -6.35 -21.92
C SER A 874 -0.67 -7.85 -21.98
N TRP A 875 -1.40 -8.60 -22.82
CA TRP A 875 -1.24 -10.04 -22.94
C TRP A 875 0.11 -10.43 -23.57
N VAL A 876 0.57 -9.67 -24.57
CA VAL A 876 1.90 -9.83 -25.17
C VAL A 876 3.01 -9.54 -24.16
N LEU A 877 2.92 -8.44 -23.40
CA LEU A 877 3.89 -8.09 -22.35
C LEU A 877 3.94 -9.15 -21.23
N SER A 878 2.79 -9.62 -20.75
CA SER A 878 2.74 -10.68 -19.73
C SER A 878 3.30 -12.01 -20.24
N SER A 879 3.07 -12.37 -21.51
CA SER A 879 3.53 -13.65 -22.09
C SER A 879 5.01 -13.67 -22.49
N SER A 880 5.57 -12.55 -22.99
CA SER A 880 7.02 -12.41 -23.17
C SER A 880 7.74 -12.48 -21.83
N SER A 881 7.19 -11.82 -20.80
CA SER A 881 7.73 -11.82 -19.43
C SER A 881 7.58 -13.16 -18.68
N ALA A 882 6.96 -14.17 -19.30
CA ALA A 882 6.78 -15.52 -18.75
C ALA A 882 7.72 -16.57 -19.37
N SER A 883 8.53 -16.20 -20.37
CA SER A 883 9.48 -17.10 -21.04
C SER A 883 10.92 -16.75 -20.67
N PRO A 884 11.76 -17.69 -20.21
CA PRO A 884 13.17 -17.44 -19.92
C PRO A 884 14.00 -17.42 -21.24
N VAL A 885 13.66 -16.50 -22.13
CA VAL A 885 14.43 -16.25 -23.36
C VAL A 885 15.67 -15.46 -22.99
N SER A 886 16.83 -15.84 -23.54
CA SER A 886 18.11 -15.17 -23.35
C SER A 886 18.01 -13.66 -23.65
N ALA A 887 18.66 -12.84 -22.81
CA ALA A 887 18.54 -11.38 -22.78
C ALA A 887 19.25 -10.66 -23.96
N ASN A 888 18.92 -11.06 -25.20
CA ASN A 888 19.59 -10.64 -26.43
C ASN A 888 18.68 -9.85 -27.39
N SER A 889 17.48 -9.43 -26.93
CA SER A 889 16.47 -8.79 -27.78
C SER A 889 15.74 -7.61 -27.12
N SER A 890 16.45 -6.76 -26.38
CA SER A 890 16.03 -5.36 -26.19
C SER A 890 16.59 -4.54 -27.35
N PRO A 891 15.76 -3.94 -28.24
CA PRO A 891 16.27 -3.19 -29.40
C PRO A 891 17.03 -1.90 -29.04
N TRP A 892 17.02 -1.47 -27.78
CA TRP A 892 17.50 -0.16 -27.33
C TRP A 892 18.71 -0.21 -26.38
N SER A 893 19.19 -1.39 -25.98
CA SER A 893 20.40 -1.51 -25.16
C SER A 893 21.66 -1.66 -26.02
N TRP A 894 22.15 -0.55 -26.59
CA TRP A 894 23.50 -0.49 -27.15
C TRP A 894 24.50 -0.22 -26.01
N ASN A 895 25.59 -1.01 -25.98
CA ASN A 895 26.65 -1.08 -24.97
C ASN A 895 26.31 -1.90 -23.69
N GLY A 896 26.92 -3.08 -23.60
CA GLY A 896 26.96 -3.94 -22.40
C GLY A 896 27.80 -5.19 -22.66
N ASN A 897 28.82 -5.46 -21.83
CA ASN A 897 29.72 -6.61 -22.04
C ASN A 897 29.05 -7.93 -21.57
N ALA A 898 29.28 -9.00 -22.32
CA ALA A 898 28.49 -10.24 -22.27
C ALA A 898 28.84 -11.22 -21.12
N THR A 899 29.10 -10.73 -19.91
CA THR A 899 29.56 -11.54 -18.76
C THR A 899 28.66 -11.49 -17.53
N SER A 900 27.45 -10.93 -17.63
CA SER A 900 26.42 -11.05 -16.60
C SER A 900 25.04 -11.29 -17.21
N SER A 901 24.22 -12.11 -16.55
CA SER A 901 22.80 -12.27 -16.89
C SER A 901 22.03 -11.04 -16.41
N LEU A 902 22.01 -9.99 -17.23
CA LEU A 902 21.33 -8.73 -16.92
C LEU A 902 19.82 -8.95 -16.75
N VAL A 903 19.38 -8.99 -15.49
CA VAL A 903 17.98 -9.00 -15.11
C VAL A 903 17.39 -7.62 -15.39
N ASP A 904 16.41 -7.54 -16.29
CA ASP A 904 15.70 -6.29 -16.54
C ASP A 904 14.75 -5.95 -15.38
N PHE A 905 15.21 -5.08 -14.48
CA PHE A 905 14.41 -4.62 -13.35
C PHE A 905 13.25 -3.68 -13.74
N LYS A 906 13.22 -3.15 -14.98
CA LYS A 906 12.16 -2.26 -15.49
C LYS A 906 11.03 -2.99 -16.22
N GLN A 907 11.16 -4.29 -16.50
CA GLN A 907 10.19 -5.08 -17.28
C GLN A 907 8.73 -4.96 -16.81
N ASN A 908 8.50 -4.77 -15.50
CA ASN A 908 7.16 -4.64 -14.91
C ASN A 908 6.65 -3.18 -14.76
N GLU A 909 7.37 -2.17 -15.26
CA GLU A 909 6.97 -0.75 -15.13
C GLU A 909 5.83 -0.33 -16.09
N LEU A 910 5.49 -1.18 -17.07
CA LEU A 910 4.57 -0.84 -18.17
C LEU A 910 3.11 -1.23 -17.88
N LEU A 911 2.20 -0.34 -18.27
CA LEU A 911 0.75 -0.54 -18.34
C LEU A 911 0.10 -0.92 -16.99
N LEU A 912 -0.07 -2.23 -16.75
CA LEU A 912 -0.62 -2.79 -15.49
C LEU A 912 0.43 -3.56 -14.66
N GLY A 913 1.67 -3.64 -15.13
CA GLY A 913 2.80 -4.21 -14.39
C GLY A 913 2.65 -5.65 -13.89
N SER A 914 1.82 -6.47 -14.55
CA SER A 914 1.54 -7.86 -14.15
C SER A 914 2.04 -8.88 -15.17
N ARG A 915 2.72 -9.92 -14.68
CA ARG A 915 3.22 -11.05 -15.48
C ARG A 915 2.16 -12.12 -15.75
N ASP A 916 1.03 -12.09 -15.02
CA ASP A 916 -0.01 -13.10 -15.09
C ASP A 916 -1.01 -12.84 -16.22
N THR A 917 -0.91 -13.62 -17.31
CA THR A 917 -1.83 -13.55 -18.48
C THR A 917 -3.32 -13.73 -18.15
N PHE A 918 -3.66 -14.19 -16.94
CA PHE A 918 -5.04 -14.28 -16.45
C PHE A 918 -5.72 -12.90 -16.30
N PHE A 919 -4.99 -11.85 -15.91
CA PHE A 919 -5.58 -10.54 -15.57
C PHE A 919 -5.88 -9.63 -16.78
N TRP A 920 -5.99 -10.19 -17.99
CA TRP A 920 -6.35 -9.44 -19.21
C TRP A 920 -7.63 -8.59 -19.05
N PHE A 921 -8.56 -9.02 -18.19
CA PHE A 921 -9.82 -8.33 -17.91
C PHE A 921 -9.66 -7.03 -17.09
N LEU A 922 -8.49 -6.78 -16.48
CA LEU A 922 -8.26 -5.56 -15.71
C LEU A 922 -8.22 -4.31 -16.61
N VAL A 923 -7.68 -4.39 -17.82
CA VAL A 923 -7.64 -3.25 -18.77
C VAL A 923 -9.04 -2.73 -19.14
N PRO A 924 -10.01 -3.56 -19.58
CA PRO A 924 -11.36 -3.07 -19.85
C PRO A 924 -12.10 -2.67 -18.56
N LEU A 925 -11.81 -3.29 -17.41
CA LEU A 925 -12.38 -2.90 -16.12
C LEU A 925 -11.92 -1.48 -15.70
N THR A 926 -10.62 -1.20 -15.74
CA THR A 926 -10.09 0.15 -15.44
C THR A 926 -10.53 1.16 -16.49
N GLY A 927 -10.67 0.77 -17.76
CA GLY A 927 -11.26 1.57 -18.82
C GLY A 927 -12.71 1.98 -18.52
N VAL A 928 -13.58 1.03 -18.14
CA VAL A 928 -14.98 1.29 -17.75
C VAL A 928 -15.06 2.21 -16.53
N ILE A 929 -14.29 1.91 -15.47
CA ILE A 929 -14.23 2.73 -14.26
C ILE A 929 -13.79 4.16 -14.61
N SER A 930 -12.74 4.32 -15.41
CA SER A 930 -12.22 5.63 -15.82
C SER A 930 -13.21 6.45 -16.65
N VAL A 931 -13.95 5.80 -17.55
CA VAL A 931 -15.06 6.42 -18.29
C VAL A 931 -16.15 6.91 -17.33
N GLY A 932 -16.57 6.06 -16.37
CA GLY A 932 -17.56 6.43 -15.37
C GLY A 932 -17.13 7.63 -14.53
N ILE A 933 -15.89 7.63 -14.04
CA ILE A 933 -15.26 8.74 -13.31
C ILE A 933 -15.30 10.03 -14.15
N CYS A 934 -14.84 9.99 -15.41
CA CYS A 934 -14.89 11.15 -16.32
C CYS A 934 -16.31 11.71 -16.50
N ILE A 935 -17.33 10.86 -16.61
CA ILE A 935 -18.71 11.29 -16.85
C ILE A 935 -19.33 11.89 -15.59
N ILE A 936 -19.15 11.24 -14.43
CA ILE A 936 -19.62 11.75 -13.13
C ILE A 936 -19.00 13.12 -12.84
N ILE A 937 -17.69 13.24 -13.04
CA ILE A 937 -16.93 14.47 -12.78
C ILE A 937 -17.30 15.58 -13.78
N ASN A 938 -17.49 15.26 -15.07
CA ASN A 938 -18.02 16.21 -16.06
C ASN A 938 -19.43 16.73 -15.66
N TYR A 939 -20.31 15.87 -15.13
CA TYR A 939 -21.61 16.32 -14.61
C TYR A 939 -21.47 17.19 -13.35
N GLY A 940 -20.51 16.89 -12.47
CA GLY A 940 -20.12 17.78 -11.37
C GLY A 940 -19.65 19.17 -11.86
N PHE A 941 -18.87 19.22 -12.93
CA PHE A 941 -18.41 20.48 -13.53
C PHE A 941 -19.55 21.27 -14.20
N LEU A 942 -20.47 20.59 -14.89
CA LEU A 942 -21.67 21.22 -15.46
C LEU A 942 -22.57 21.80 -14.34
N LEU A 943 -22.74 21.09 -13.23
CA LEU A 943 -23.46 21.58 -12.05
C LEU A 943 -22.75 22.80 -11.42
N LEU A 944 -21.43 22.74 -11.24
CA LEU A 944 -20.62 23.85 -10.72
C LEU A 944 -20.77 25.11 -11.58
N ILE A 945 -20.63 24.99 -12.90
CA ILE A 945 -20.78 26.12 -13.84
C ILE A 945 -22.21 26.69 -13.80
N GLN A 946 -23.23 25.86 -13.61
CA GLN A 946 -24.61 26.33 -13.42
C GLN A 946 -24.79 27.10 -12.10
N ILE A 947 -24.26 26.59 -10.99
CA ILE A 947 -24.30 27.28 -9.69
C ILE A 947 -23.57 28.62 -9.78
N CYS A 948 -22.35 28.65 -10.33
CA CYS A 948 -21.60 29.88 -10.58
C CYS A 948 -22.37 30.85 -11.49
N SER A 949 -23.08 30.36 -12.51
CA SER A 949 -23.89 31.20 -13.41
C SER A 949 -25.16 31.75 -12.75
N ILE A 950 -25.71 31.08 -11.74
CA ILE A 950 -26.84 31.58 -10.94
C ILE A 950 -26.33 32.67 -9.99
N VAL A 951 -25.25 32.40 -9.25
CA VAL A 951 -24.62 33.38 -8.34
C VAL A 951 -24.17 34.63 -9.10
N TYR A 952 -23.48 34.49 -10.23
CA TYR A 952 -23.10 35.61 -11.09
C TYR A 952 -24.31 36.40 -11.60
N GLY A 953 -25.42 35.71 -11.91
CA GLY A 953 -26.69 36.34 -12.26
C GLY A 953 -27.25 37.21 -11.13
N LEU A 954 -27.29 36.69 -9.90
CA LEU A 954 -27.79 37.40 -8.71
C LEU A 954 -26.91 38.59 -8.32
N VAL A 955 -25.59 38.49 -8.50
CA VAL A 955 -24.63 39.58 -8.21
C VAL A 955 -24.61 40.67 -9.29
N HIS A 956 -25.16 40.40 -10.48
CA HIS A 956 -25.25 41.39 -11.58
C HIS A 956 -26.70 41.72 -12.02
N THR A 957 -27.72 41.34 -11.25
CA THR A 957 -29.06 41.93 -11.37
C THR A 957 -29.09 43.34 -10.81
N SER A 958 -28.74 44.33 -11.64
CA SER A 958 -29.16 45.72 -11.45
C SER A 958 -30.71 45.81 -11.39
N PRO A 959 -31.29 46.77 -10.65
CA PRO A 959 -32.75 46.91 -10.54
C PRO A 959 -33.46 46.97 -11.90
N ALA A 960 -34.65 46.37 -11.98
CA ALA A 960 -35.37 46.10 -13.23
C ALA A 960 -36.04 47.31 -13.90
N TRP A 961 -35.46 48.51 -13.78
CA TRP A 961 -35.99 49.79 -14.27
C TRP A 961 -35.13 50.43 -15.37
N LEU A 962 -34.40 49.65 -16.17
CA LEU A 962 -33.83 50.10 -17.44
C LEU A 962 -34.33 49.29 -18.64
N GLY A 963 -34.34 49.94 -19.80
CA GLY A 963 -35.14 49.57 -20.95
C GLY A 963 -34.74 48.27 -21.66
N LYS A 964 -35.68 47.74 -22.44
CA LYS A 964 -35.54 46.48 -23.20
C LYS A 964 -34.36 46.50 -24.21
N ASN A 965 -33.83 47.68 -24.54
CA ASN A 965 -32.70 47.86 -25.46
C ASN A 965 -31.33 47.53 -24.82
N ASP A 966 -31.13 47.84 -23.53
CA ASP A 966 -29.83 47.63 -22.87
C ASP A 966 -29.45 46.15 -22.69
N LYS A 967 -30.42 45.24 -22.85
CA LYS A 967 -30.17 43.80 -22.94
C LYS A 967 -29.35 43.40 -24.19
N ARG A 968 -29.26 44.25 -25.22
CA ARG A 968 -28.31 44.08 -26.34
C ARG A 968 -26.92 44.65 -26.06
N LEU A 969 -26.83 45.77 -25.34
CA LEU A 969 -25.54 46.37 -24.95
C LEU A 969 -24.83 45.53 -23.88
N SER A 970 -25.54 45.09 -22.84
CA SER A 970 -25.00 44.23 -21.77
C SER A 970 -24.59 42.84 -22.27
N SER A 971 -25.29 42.25 -23.26
CA SER A 971 -24.86 40.99 -23.88
C SER A 971 -23.64 41.14 -24.80
N SER A 972 -23.31 42.36 -25.26
CA SER A 972 -22.03 42.68 -25.90
C SER A 972 -20.88 42.95 -24.91
N ALA A 973 -21.15 43.13 -23.62
CA ALA A 973 -20.16 43.51 -22.61
C ALA A 973 -19.49 42.33 -21.87
N ALA A 974 -19.93 41.08 -22.10
CA ALA A 974 -19.52 39.91 -21.31
C ALA A 974 -18.02 39.54 -21.41
N PHE A 975 -17.35 39.92 -22.51
CA PHE A 975 -15.94 39.66 -22.78
C PHE A 975 -15.24 40.95 -23.25
N TYR A 976 -15.09 41.92 -22.33
CA TYR A 976 -14.44 43.18 -22.65
C TYR A 976 -12.95 42.98 -23.01
N PRO A 977 -12.46 43.48 -24.15
CA PRO A 977 -11.05 43.41 -24.49
C PRO A 977 -10.24 44.41 -23.63
N SER A 978 -9.67 43.93 -22.52
CA SER A 978 -8.55 44.62 -21.88
C SER A 978 -7.39 44.77 -22.89
N SER A 979 -6.69 45.90 -22.87
CA SER A 979 -5.66 46.19 -23.88
C SER A 979 -4.52 45.17 -23.86
N THR A 980 -3.97 44.86 -25.04
CA THR A 980 -2.83 43.94 -25.21
C THR A 980 -1.64 44.35 -24.37
N ARG A 981 -1.29 45.65 -24.32
CA ARG A 981 -0.24 46.20 -23.44
C ARG A 981 -0.50 45.87 -21.96
N ARG A 982 -1.73 46.07 -21.45
CA ARG A 982 -2.07 45.74 -20.04
C ARG A 982 -1.99 44.23 -19.75
N ARG A 983 -2.38 43.38 -20.70
CA ARG A 983 -2.32 41.92 -20.56
C ARG A 983 -0.89 41.40 -20.53
N LEU A 984 -0.05 41.82 -21.49
CA LEU A 984 1.37 41.47 -21.53
C LEU A 984 2.10 41.88 -20.25
N ILE A 985 1.74 43.03 -19.67
CA ILE A 985 2.26 43.47 -18.36
C ILE A 985 1.80 42.54 -17.23
N ILE A 986 0.50 42.23 -17.11
CA ILE A 986 -0.02 41.34 -16.05
C ILE A 986 0.55 39.92 -16.17
N THR A 987 0.56 39.36 -17.38
CA THR A 987 1.15 38.05 -17.68
C THR A 987 2.66 38.06 -17.40
N GLY A 988 3.38 39.12 -17.78
CA GLY A 988 4.80 39.30 -17.48
C GLY A 988 5.10 39.34 -15.97
N ILE A 989 4.32 40.10 -15.19
CA ILE A 989 4.43 40.16 -13.72
C ILE A 989 4.15 38.78 -13.10
N LEU A 990 3.11 38.07 -13.57
CA LEU A 990 2.80 36.73 -13.07
C LEU A 990 3.92 35.72 -13.38
N LEU A 991 4.50 35.76 -14.57
CA LEU A 991 5.63 34.88 -14.93
C LEU A 991 6.91 35.26 -14.18
N LEU A 992 7.15 36.55 -13.88
CA LEU A 992 8.25 37.00 -13.03
C LEU A 992 8.10 36.51 -11.58
N LEU A 993 6.90 36.60 -11.01
CA LEU A 993 6.59 36.05 -9.69
C LEU A 993 6.77 34.52 -9.66
N VAL A 994 6.40 33.83 -10.74
CA VAL A 994 6.63 32.37 -10.88
C VAL A 994 8.10 32.01 -11.10
N ALA A 995 8.92 32.93 -11.60
CA ALA A 995 10.37 32.71 -11.71
C ALA A 995 11.13 32.93 -10.38
N THR A 996 10.50 33.52 -9.36
CA THR A 996 11.21 34.07 -8.18
C THR A 996 10.67 33.64 -6.82
N PHE A 997 9.34 33.55 -6.63
CA PHE A 997 8.73 33.32 -5.32
C PHE A 997 7.56 32.34 -5.30
N ILE A 998 6.85 32.18 -6.42
CA ILE A 998 5.57 31.47 -6.49
C ILE A 998 5.73 30.17 -7.30
N PRO A 999 5.37 28.99 -6.76
CA PRO A 999 5.43 27.75 -7.52
C PRO A 999 4.44 27.80 -8.69
N TYR A 1000 4.82 27.27 -9.85
CA TYR A 1000 3.97 27.30 -11.04
C TYR A 1000 2.60 26.64 -10.82
N GLN A 1001 2.51 25.71 -9.86
CA GLN A 1001 1.31 25.04 -9.37
C GLN A 1001 0.27 26.01 -8.79
N PHE A 1002 0.68 27.09 -8.12
CA PHE A 1002 -0.23 28.13 -7.64
C PHE A 1002 -0.78 28.96 -8.80
N ALA A 1003 0.09 29.37 -9.73
CA ALA A 1003 -0.34 30.05 -10.95
C ALA A 1003 -1.28 29.16 -11.81
N TYR A 1004 -1.09 27.84 -11.78
CA TYR A 1004 -2.00 26.86 -12.38
C TYR A 1004 -3.40 26.88 -11.73
N LEU A 1005 -3.46 26.92 -10.40
CA LEU A 1005 -4.72 27.03 -9.65
C LEU A 1005 -5.45 28.33 -10.00
N VAL A 1006 -4.73 29.46 -10.05
CA VAL A 1006 -5.27 30.77 -10.46
C VAL A 1006 -5.78 30.73 -11.91
N ALA A 1007 -5.03 30.14 -12.84
CA ALA A 1007 -5.47 29.98 -14.23
C ALA A 1007 -6.75 29.13 -14.33
N CYS A 1008 -6.90 28.09 -13.51
CA CYS A 1008 -8.12 27.28 -13.43
C CYS A 1008 -9.31 28.07 -12.87
N LEU A 1009 -9.12 28.92 -11.85
CA LEU A 1009 -10.16 29.81 -11.33
C LEU A 1009 -10.61 30.82 -12.39
N VAL A 1010 -9.67 31.43 -13.13
CA VAL A 1010 -9.98 32.31 -14.27
C VAL A 1010 -10.74 31.55 -15.35
N GLN A 1011 -10.37 30.30 -15.64
CA GLN A 1011 -11.09 29.46 -16.60
C GLN A 1011 -12.52 29.13 -16.14
N ILE A 1012 -12.78 28.89 -14.84
CA ILE A 1012 -14.15 28.74 -14.30
C ILE A 1012 -15.00 29.99 -14.59
N THR A 1013 -14.47 31.19 -14.33
CA THR A 1013 -15.20 32.45 -14.62
C THR A 1013 -15.44 32.63 -16.13
N THR A 1014 -14.50 32.19 -16.96
CA THR A 1014 -14.59 32.22 -18.43
C THR A 1014 -15.68 31.27 -18.93
N CYS A 1015 -15.71 30.02 -18.44
CA CYS A 1015 -16.77 29.05 -18.72
C CYS A 1015 -18.14 29.53 -18.24
N THR A 1016 -18.21 30.19 -17.08
CA THR A 1016 -19.45 30.75 -16.52
C THR A 1016 -19.99 31.88 -17.40
N ARG A 1017 -19.14 32.82 -17.83
CA ARG A 1017 -19.51 33.89 -18.77
C ARG A 1017 -19.90 33.34 -20.14
N ALA A 1018 -19.19 32.34 -20.65
CA ALA A 1018 -19.48 31.69 -21.92
C ALA A 1018 -20.83 30.96 -21.90
N TRP A 1019 -21.12 30.22 -20.83
CA TRP A 1019 -22.42 29.57 -20.60
C TRP A 1019 -23.56 30.59 -20.60
N ARG A 1020 -23.40 31.68 -19.84
CA ARG A 1020 -24.44 32.72 -19.73
C ARG A 1020 -24.66 33.46 -21.05
N LEU A 1021 -23.59 33.77 -21.78
CA LEU A 1021 -23.70 34.35 -23.11
C LEU A 1021 -24.41 33.39 -24.09
N ALA A 1022 -24.11 32.09 -24.02
CA ALA A 1022 -24.79 31.08 -24.83
C ALA A 1022 -26.28 30.93 -24.49
N SER A 1023 -26.65 30.89 -23.20
CA SER A 1023 -28.05 30.78 -22.77
C SER A 1023 -28.90 31.98 -23.19
N ASP A 1024 -28.34 33.18 -23.07
CA ASP A 1024 -29.10 34.42 -23.21
C ASP A 1024 -29.18 34.87 -24.68
N THR A 1025 -28.15 34.61 -25.50
CA THR A 1025 -28.16 34.91 -26.94
C THR A 1025 -28.70 33.78 -27.83
N ARG A 1026 -28.64 32.53 -27.36
CA ARG A 1026 -28.98 31.30 -28.11
C ARG A 1026 -28.24 31.11 -29.45
N SER A 1027 -27.12 31.82 -29.65
CA SER A 1027 -26.28 31.70 -30.86
C SER A 1027 -25.49 30.38 -30.88
N ALA A 1028 -25.41 29.74 -32.06
CA ALA A 1028 -24.63 28.53 -32.27
C ALA A 1028 -23.12 28.75 -32.02
N ALA A 1029 -22.57 29.89 -32.47
CA ALA A 1029 -21.16 30.22 -32.26
C ALA A 1029 -20.81 30.30 -30.76
N ASN A 1030 -21.70 30.89 -29.95
CA ASN A 1030 -21.51 31.02 -28.51
C ASN A 1030 -21.59 29.66 -27.80
N HIS A 1031 -22.44 28.74 -28.28
CA HIS A 1031 -22.46 27.35 -27.82
C HIS A 1031 -21.19 26.58 -28.20
N HIS A 1032 -20.68 26.75 -29.43
CA HIS A 1032 -19.42 26.13 -29.85
C HIS A 1032 -18.23 26.61 -29.01
N PHE A 1033 -18.16 27.92 -28.72
CA PHE A 1033 -17.14 28.50 -27.85
C PHE A 1033 -17.26 28.00 -26.40
N TYR A 1034 -18.48 27.94 -25.83
CA TYR A 1034 -18.71 27.35 -24.51
C TYR A 1034 -18.25 25.88 -24.44
N ASN A 1035 -18.65 25.06 -25.41
CA ASN A 1035 -18.26 23.64 -25.47
C ASN A 1035 -16.73 23.49 -25.52
N TYR A 1036 -16.03 24.34 -26.28
CA TYR A 1036 -14.57 24.35 -26.36
C TYR A 1036 -13.93 24.77 -25.02
N ALA A 1037 -14.38 25.88 -24.43
CA ALA A 1037 -13.87 26.37 -23.14
C ALA A 1037 -14.09 25.35 -22.00
N HIS A 1038 -15.25 24.68 -21.96
CA HIS A 1038 -15.56 23.60 -21.02
C HIS A 1038 -14.67 22.36 -21.22
N SER A 1039 -14.31 22.05 -22.47
CA SER A 1039 -13.44 20.91 -22.78
C SER A 1039 -11.98 21.20 -22.39
N VAL A 1040 -11.50 22.43 -22.59
CA VAL A 1040 -10.20 22.88 -22.07
C VAL A 1040 -10.21 22.91 -20.54
N PHE A 1041 -11.29 23.40 -19.91
CA PHE A 1041 -11.43 23.37 -18.46
C PHE A 1041 -11.39 21.95 -17.88
N THR A 1042 -12.09 21.00 -18.51
CA THR A 1042 -12.06 19.58 -18.12
C THR A 1042 -10.66 18.99 -18.20
N LEU A 1043 -9.87 19.33 -19.23
CA LEU A 1043 -8.47 18.93 -19.36
C LEU A 1043 -7.60 19.53 -18.25
N MET A 1044 -7.73 20.83 -17.99
CA MET A 1044 -6.95 21.52 -16.96
C MET A 1044 -7.24 20.96 -15.57
N LEU A 1045 -8.52 20.86 -15.22
CA LEU A 1045 -8.97 20.39 -13.91
C LEU A 1045 -8.68 18.90 -13.67
N TRP A 1046 -8.43 18.09 -14.73
CA TRP A 1046 -7.91 16.73 -14.54
C TRP A 1046 -6.46 16.72 -14.04
N THR A 1047 -5.62 17.68 -14.44
CA THR A 1047 -4.20 17.73 -14.04
C THR A 1047 -3.95 18.35 -12.66
N ILE A 1048 -4.93 19.04 -12.06
CA ILE A 1048 -4.74 19.63 -10.72
C ILE A 1048 -4.56 18.55 -9.64
N PRO A 1049 -5.49 17.59 -9.42
CA PRO A 1049 -5.43 16.71 -8.25
C PRO A 1049 -4.30 15.68 -8.36
N ALA A 1050 -3.93 15.32 -9.59
CA ALA A 1050 -2.95 14.27 -9.87
C ALA A 1050 -1.49 14.72 -9.74
N ILE A 1051 -1.18 16.01 -9.88
CA ILE A 1051 0.21 16.49 -9.99
C ILE A 1051 0.41 17.81 -9.24
N ASN A 1052 -0.44 18.81 -9.48
CA ASN A 1052 -0.20 20.16 -8.96
C ASN A 1052 -0.65 20.35 -7.49
N LEU A 1053 -1.65 19.60 -7.03
CA LEU A 1053 -2.21 19.74 -5.67
C LEU A 1053 -1.25 19.28 -4.55
N PRO A 1054 -0.59 18.10 -4.60
CA PRO A 1054 0.28 17.67 -3.50
C PRO A 1054 1.47 18.62 -3.29
N ILE A 1055 2.11 19.05 -4.38
CA ILE A 1055 3.24 19.99 -4.35
C ILE A 1055 2.82 21.34 -3.74
N LEU A 1056 1.62 21.83 -4.05
CA LEU A 1056 1.10 23.07 -3.48
C LEU A 1056 0.90 22.97 -1.95
N VAL A 1057 0.55 21.79 -1.43
CA VAL A 1057 0.47 21.55 0.02
C VAL A 1057 1.86 21.56 0.67
N VAL A 1058 2.88 20.97 0.03
CA VAL A 1058 4.27 21.01 0.53
C VAL A 1058 4.77 22.46 0.61
N TRP A 1059 4.57 23.25 -0.46
CA TRP A 1059 4.98 24.66 -0.48
C TRP A 1059 4.24 25.48 0.59
N ALA A 1060 2.92 25.29 0.75
CA ALA A 1060 2.15 25.99 1.77
C ALA A 1060 2.65 25.68 3.20
N ASN A 1061 3.05 24.44 3.49
CA ASN A 1061 3.65 24.07 4.78
C ASN A 1061 4.99 24.79 5.00
N ASN A 1062 5.85 24.84 3.98
CA ASN A 1062 7.18 25.42 4.10
C ASN A 1062 7.16 26.96 4.29
N ILE A 1063 6.10 27.66 3.87
CA ILE A 1063 5.86 29.08 4.22
C ILE A 1063 5.57 29.23 5.72
N VAL A 1064 4.73 28.36 6.30
CA VAL A 1064 4.38 28.41 7.73
C VAL A 1064 5.62 28.16 8.60
N VAL A 1065 6.53 27.31 8.11
CA VAL A 1065 7.85 27.02 8.70
C VAL A 1065 8.89 28.14 8.44
N GLN A 1066 8.49 29.26 7.83
CA GLN A 1066 9.34 30.42 7.49
C GLN A 1066 10.54 30.13 6.56
N TRP A 1067 10.58 28.95 5.93
CA TRP A 1067 11.72 28.52 5.11
C TRP A 1067 11.58 28.94 3.64
N LEU A 1068 12.05 30.16 3.34
CA LEU A 1068 11.80 30.87 2.07
C LEU A 1068 12.72 30.49 0.89
N THR A 1069 13.45 29.37 0.92
CA THR A 1069 14.37 28.99 -0.17
C THR A 1069 13.60 28.61 -1.46
N PRO A 1070 13.83 29.27 -2.61
CA PRO A 1070 13.10 28.98 -3.84
C PRO A 1070 13.54 27.65 -4.49
N PHE A 1071 12.67 26.64 -4.45
CA PHE A 1071 12.92 25.32 -5.02
C PHE A 1071 13.03 25.36 -6.56
N SER A 1072 14.16 24.93 -7.12
CA SER A 1072 14.48 25.04 -8.56
C SER A 1072 13.49 24.33 -9.48
N SER A 1073 12.93 23.20 -9.06
CA SER A 1073 11.95 22.41 -9.82
C SER A 1073 10.56 23.07 -9.94
N HIS A 1074 10.20 23.99 -9.03
CA HIS A 1074 8.86 24.58 -8.93
C HIS A 1074 8.73 25.96 -9.58
N HIS A 1075 9.86 26.62 -9.88
CA HIS A 1075 9.90 27.93 -10.54
C HIS A 1075 10.05 27.82 -12.08
N ASN A 1076 9.68 26.65 -12.65
CA ASN A 1076 9.76 26.39 -14.08
C ASN A 1076 8.64 27.12 -14.86
N VAL A 1077 8.95 28.34 -15.31
CA VAL A 1077 8.09 29.22 -16.11
C VAL A 1077 7.53 28.54 -17.38
N LEU A 1078 8.28 27.63 -18.01
CA LEU A 1078 7.84 26.91 -19.21
C LEU A 1078 6.72 25.90 -18.93
N SER A 1079 6.65 25.34 -17.72
CA SER A 1079 5.61 24.38 -17.28
C SER A 1079 4.22 25.00 -17.08
N ILE A 1080 4.09 26.33 -17.20
CA ILE A 1080 2.83 27.07 -16.98
C ILE A 1080 2.51 28.09 -18.08
N THR A 1081 3.51 28.67 -18.74
CA THR A 1081 3.32 29.73 -19.76
C THR A 1081 2.27 29.35 -20.83
N PRO A 1082 2.27 28.15 -21.43
CA PRO A 1082 1.25 27.74 -22.39
C PRO A 1082 -0.19 27.75 -21.85
N PHE A 1083 -0.40 27.40 -20.58
CA PHE A 1083 -1.72 27.43 -19.95
C PHE A 1083 -2.18 28.86 -19.67
N ILE A 1084 -1.31 29.75 -19.18
CA ILE A 1084 -1.65 31.17 -18.95
C ILE A 1084 -2.03 31.82 -20.29
N LEU A 1085 -1.21 31.64 -21.33
CA LEU A 1085 -1.48 32.18 -22.67
C LEU A 1085 -2.79 31.62 -23.26
N LEU A 1086 -3.05 30.31 -23.13
CA LEU A 1086 -4.30 29.72 -23.60
C LEU A 1086 -5.52 30.28 -22.85
N VAL A 1087 -5.48 30.34 -21.52
CA VAL A 1087 -6.57 30.95 -20.72
C VAL A 1087 -6.75 32.43 -21.08
N GLU A 1088 -5.68 33.20 -21.30
CA GLU A 1088 -5.79 34.60 -21.73
C GLU A 1088 -6.53 34.71 -23.09
N THR A 1089 -6.21 33.87 -24.07
CA THR A 1089 -6.95 33.84 -25.35
C THR A 1089 -8.43 33.48 -25.15
N LEU A 1090 -8.75 32.56 -24.24
CA LEU A 1090 -10.13 32.17 -23.93
C LEU A 1090 -10.90 33.26 -23.18
N THR A 1091 -10.28 33.98 -22.24
CA THR A 1091 -10.90 35.17 -21.59
C THR A 1091 -11.23 36.29 -22.58
N SER A 1092 -10.68 36.23 -23.80
CA SER A 1092 -10.94 37.16 -24.90
C SER A 1092 -12.12 36.77 -25.79
N GLY A 1093 -12.79 35.65 -25.52
CA GLY A 1093 -13.85 35.11 -26.39
C GLY A 1093 -13.34 34.52 -27.72
N LYS A 1094 -12.02 34.33 -27.89
CA LYS A 1094 -11.46 33.78 -29.14
C LYS A 1094 -11.72 32.28 -29.24
N MET A 1095 -12.43 31.86 -30.28
CA MET A 1095 -12.58 30.45 -30.62
C MET A 1095 -11.42 29.98 -31.50
N ILE A 1096 -10.99 28.72 -31.30
CA ILE A 1096 -9.95 28.08 -32.12
C ILE A 1096 -10.35 28.07 -33.61
N PRO A 1097 -9.48 28.51 -34.55
CA PRO A 1097 -9.77 28.46 -35.97
C PRO A 1097 -9.82 27.02 -36.51
N ARG A 1098 -10.57 26.80 -37.59
CA ARG A 1098 -10.60 25.51 -38.29
C ARG A 1098 -9.32 25.33 -39.10
N VAL A 1099 -8.65 24.20 -38.92
CA VAL A 1099 -7.49 23.84 -39.74
C VAL A 1099 -7.97 23.00 -40.93
N SER A 1100 -7.89 23.56 -42.14
CA SER A 1100 -8.29 22.90 -43.39
C SER A 1100 -7.16 22.09 -44.05
N ASN A 1101 -5.91 22.52 -43.87
CA ASN A 1101 -4.70 21.92 -44.43
C ASN A 1101 -4.41 20.52 -43.84
N ARG A 1102 -3.39 19.81 -44.37
CA ARG A 1102 -2.94 18.49 -43.86
C ARG A 1102 -2.69 18.46 -42.34
N LEU A 1103 -2.34 19.60 -41.75
CA LEU A 1103 -2.20 19.84 -40.30
C LEU A 1103 -3.49 19.58 -39.49
N ARG A 1104 -4.66 19.43 -40.12
CA ARG A 1104 -5.95 19.17 -39.44
C ARG A 1104 -5.96 17.91 -38.57
N TYR A 1105 -5.06 16.97 -38.85
CA TYR A 1105 -4.87 15.74 -38.08
C TYR A 1105 -3.82 15.88 -36.96
N ALA A 1106 -2.96 16.89 -36.98
CA ALA A 1106 -1.81 16.99 -36.07
C ALA A 1106 -2.23 17.01 -34.59
N MET A 1107 -3.13 17.92 -34.18
CA MET A 1107 -3.60 17.97 -32.79
C MET A 1107 -4.43 16.73 -32.38
N PRO A 1108 -5.39 16.23 -33.17
CA PRO A 1108 -6.05 14.95 -32.88
C PRO A 1108 -5.07 13.77 -32.70
N SER A 1109 -4.04 13.67 -33.54
CA SER A 1109 -3.00 12.64 -33.42
C SER A 1109 -2.10 12.85 -32.20
N PHE A 1110 -1.79 14.10 -31.82
CA PHE A 1110 -1.01 14.39 -30.62
C PHE A 1110 -1.80 14.07 -29.33
N PHE A 1111 -3.09 14.40 -29.28
CA PHE A 1111 -3.96 13.97 -28.18
C PHE A 1111 -4.10 12.44 -28.11
N PHE A 1112 -4.10 11.73 -29.26
CA PHE A 1112 -4.05 10.27 -29.28
C PHE A 1112 -2.69 9.72 -28.77
N PHE A 1113 -1.57 10.35 -29.11
CA PHE A 1113 -0.26 10.01 -28.57
C PHE A 1113 -0.21 10.17 -27.04
N ILE A 1114 -0.70 11.29 -26.50
CA ILE A 1114 -0.79 11.52 -25.05
C ILE A 1114 -1.68 10.45 -24.39
N ALA A 1115 -2.80 10.08 -25.03
CA ALA A 1115 -3.66 9.01 -24.53
C ALA A 1115 -2.94 7.65 -24.49
N MET A 1116 -2.12 7.32 -25.48
CA MET A 1116 -1.34 6.07 -25.48
C MET A 1116 -0.20 6.11 -24.46
N TYR A 1117 0.47 7.26 -24.30
CA TYR A 1117 1.48 7.44 -23.25
C TYR A 1117 0.88 7.30 -21.85
N ALA A 1118 -0.29 7.92 -21.60
CA ALA A 1118 -1.00 7.80 -20.33
C ALA A 1118 -1.45 6.36 -20.02
N ALA A 1119 -1.76 5.56 -21.05
CA ALA A 1119 -2.10 4.15 -20.91
C ALA A 1119 -0.90 3.25 -20.58
N VAL A 1120 0.27 3.50 -21.19
CA VAL A 1120 1.44 2.61 -21.11
C VAL A 1120 2.45 3.03 -20.05
N TYR A 1121 2.73 4.32 -19.92
CA TYR A 1121 3.74 4.87 -19.00
C TYR A 1121 3.14 5.68 -17.85
N GLY A 1122 1.95 6.24 -18.03
CA GLY A 1122 1.35 7.21 -17.10
C GLY A 1122 1.07 6.71 -15.68
N VAL A 1123 1.09 5.39 -15.43
CA VAL A 1123 0.91 4.80 -14.08
C VAL A 1123 2.21 4.81 -13.27
N THR A 1124 3.36 4.78 -13.94
CA THR A 1124 4.71 4.78 -13.34
C THR A 1124 5.35 6.16 -13.44
N TYR A 1125 5.18 6.87 -14.55
CA TYR A 1125 5.76 8.18 -14.84
C TYR A 1125 4.67 9.28 -14.88
N VAL A 1126 3.92 9.43 -13.77
CA VAL A 1126 2.75 10.34 -13.71
C VAL A 1126 3.15 11.79 -13.99
N TYR A 1127 4.31 12.24 -13.48
CA TYR A 1127 4.82 13.60 -13.67
C TYR A 1127 4.91 14.05 -15.15
N MET A 1128 5.27 13.13 -16.06
CA MET A 1128 5.37 13.42 -17.51
C MET A 1128 4.03 13.83 -18.13
N LEU A 1129 2.90 13.45 -17.53
CA LEU A 1129 1.58 13.79 -18.04
C LEU A 1129 1.30 15.30 -18.01
N HIS A 1130 1.82 16.04 -17.01
CA HIS A 1130 1.70 17.51 -16.98
C HIS A 1130 2.46 18.14 -18.16
N HIS A 1131 3.71 17.74 -18.39
CA HIS A 1131 4.53 18.27 -19.48
C HIS A 1131 3.93 17.96 -20.86
N LEU A 1132 3.39 16.75 -21.06
CA LEU A 1132 2.71 16.38 -22.30
C LEU A 1132 1.45 17.21 -22.55
N VAL A 1133 0.63 17.44 -21.52
CA VAL A 1133 -0.57 18.31 -21.64
C VAL A 1133 -0.17 19.78 -21.84
N ASN A 1134 0.93 20.24 -21.24
CA ASN A 1134 1.49 21.58 -21.45
C ASN A 1134 1.97 21.81 -22.90
N ILE A 1135 2.58 20.80 -23.52
CA ILE A 1135 2.93 20.84 -24.95
C ILE A 1135 1.65 20.85 -25.81
N ALA A 1136 0.59 20.15 -25.39
CA ALA A 1136 -0.69 20.17 -26.11
C ALA A 1136 -1.39 21.54 -26.00
N THR A 1137 -1.37 22.21 -24.84
CA THR A 1137 -1.92 23.57 -24.70
C THR A 1137 -1.09 24.61 -25.44
N PHE A 1138 0.24 24.43 -25.55
CA PHE A 1138 1.07 25.23 -26.45
C PHE A 1138 0.66 25.04 -27.92
N GLY A 1139 0.46 23.79 -28.37
CA GLY A 1139 -0.04 23.50 -29.72
C GLY A 1139 -1.41 24.13 -30.03
N LEU A 1140 -2.33 24.14 -29.04
CA LEU A 1140 -3.60 24.87 -29.16
C LEU A 1140 -3.39 26.39 -29.26
N PHE A 1141 -2.52 26.97 -28.45
CA PHE A 1141 -2.20 28.40 -28.48
C PHE A 1141 -1.56 28.83 -29.82
N VAL A 1142 -0.62 28.04 -30.36
CA VAL A 1142 -0.02 28.29 -31.68
C VAL A 1142 -1.06 28.29 -32.80
N ILE A 1143 -2.09 27.44 -32.72
CA ILE A 1143 -3.21 27.46 -33.67
C ILE A 1143 -4.02 28.75 -33.54
N HIS A 1144 -4.32 29.21 -32.31
CA HIS A 1144 -4.96 30.52 -32.07
C HIS A 1144 -4.14 31.70 -32.61
N SER A 1145 -2.81 31.69 -32.47
CA SER A 1145 -1.96 32.78 -32.97
C SER A 1145 -1.79 32.74 -34.50
N SER A 1146 -1.76 31.55 -35.11
CA SER A 1146 -1.50 31.35 -36.56
C SER A 1146 -2.55 31.97 -37.50
N CYS A 1147 -3.76 32.28 -37.01
CA CYS A 1147 -4.79 33.01 -37.76
C CYS A 1147 -5.03 34.44 -37.24
N GLY A 1148 -4.21 34.92 -36.29
CA GLY A 1148 -4.17 36.32 -35.90
C GLY A 1148 -3.18 37.10 -36.77
N THR A 1149 -3.54 38.32 -37.18
CA THR A 1149 -2.68 39.22 -37.94
C THR A 1149 -1.58 39.83 -37.07
N TRP A 1150 -0.63 39.01 -36.62
CA TRP A 1150 0.56 39.47 -35.90
C TRP A 1150 1.60 40.01 -36.89
N SER A 1151 1.28 41.17 -37.47
CA SER A 1151 2.23 41.97 -38.25
C SER A 1151 3.33 42.48 -37.32
N VAL A 1152 4.59 42.42 -37.74
CA VAL A 1152 5.73 42.95 -36.98
C VAL A 1152 5.59 44.46 -36.73
N ALA A 1153 4.92 45.19 -37.63
CA ALA A 1153 4.60 46.62 -37.45
C ALA A 1153 3.67 46.90 -36.25
N ALA A 1154 2.90 45.92 -35.78
CA ALA A 1154 2.09 46.09 -34.57
C ALA A 1154 2.92 46.11 -33.27
N VAL A 1155 4.24 45.84 -33.34
CA VAL A 1155 5.15 45.90 -32.20
C VAL A 1155 5.71 47.32 -32.01
N SER A 1156 5.92 48.10 -33.08
CA SER A 1156 6.29 49.53 -32.96
C SER A 1156 5.13 50.38 -32.41
N ASP A 1157 3.91 50.18 -32.92
CA ASP A 1157 2.71 50.91 -32.46
C ASP A 1157 2.43 50.74 -30.95
N ILE A 1158 2.90 49.65 -30.33
CA ILE A 1158 2.78 49.41 -28.88
C ILE A 1158 3.65 50.38 -28.06
N PHE A 1159 4.74 50.91 -28.63
CA PHE A 1159 5.62 51.89 -27.99
C PHE A 1159 5.29 53.35 -28.39
N ASP A 1160 4.89 53.62 -29.64
CA ASP A 1160 4.69 54.99 -30.14
C ASP A 1160 3.35 55.67 -29.73
N SER A 1161 2.39 54.89 -29.21
CA SER A 1161 1.01 55.34 -28.96
C SER A 1161 0.82 56.44 -27.88
N GLU A 1162 1.86 56.81 -27.14
CA GLU A 1162 1.81 57.74 -26.00
C GLU A 1162 1.77 59.23 -26.41
N SER A 1163 1.89 59.55 -27.70
CA SER A 1163 2.14 60.90 -28.24
C SER A 1163 0.92 61.67 -28.77
N SER A 1164 -0.26 61.06 -28.91
CA SER A 1164 -1.34 61.58 -29.78
C SER A 1164 -2.63 62.06 -29.09
N THR A 1165 -2.82 61.78 -27.79
CA THR A 1165 -4.15 61.86 -27.15
C THR A 1165 -4.54 63.21 -26.55
N GLU A 1166 -3.61 64.12 -26.24
CA GLU A 1166 -3.94 65.37 -25.51
C GLU A 1166 -4.51 66.51 -26.37
N ARG A 1167 -4.29 66.53 -27.69
CA ARG A 1167 -4.41 67.78 -28.47
C ARG A 1167 -5.79 68.11 -29.07
N ARG A 1168 -6.88 67.46 -28.65
CA ARG A 1168 -8.26 67.75 -29.16
C ARG A 1168 -9.35 67.79 -28.09
N LYS A 1169 -9.42 68.91 -27.33
CA LYS A 1169 -10.66 69.43 -26.72
C LYS A 1169 -10.50 70.88 -26.22
N ARG A 1170 -10.82 71.88 -27.05
CA ARG A 1170 -11.05 73.27 -26.60
C ARG A 1170 -11.92 74.05 -27.59
N GLY A 1171 -12.96 74.71 -27.08
CA GLY A 1171 -13.95 75.46 -27.88
C GLY A 1171 -15.07 74.57 -28.46
N LYS A 1172 -16.36 74.96 -28.43
CA LYS A 1172 -17.00 76.16 -27.83
C LYS A 1172 -18.38 75.81 -27.25
N THR A 1173 -18.83 76.67 -26.36
CA THR A 1173 -20.22 76.92 -25.94
C THR A 1173 -20.49 78.42 -26.12
N PRO A 1174 -21.75 78.92 -26.03
CA PRO A 1174 -23.01 78.17 -25.91
C PRO A 1174 -23.49 77.56 -27.24
#